data_AF-A0A934L0T9-F1
#
_entry.id   AF-A0A934L0T9-F1
#
_cell.length_a   1.000
_cell.length_b   1.000
_cell.length_c   1.000
_cell.angle_alpha   90.00
_cell.angle_beta   90.00
_cell.angle_gamma   90.00
#
_symmetry.space_group_name_H-M   'P 1'
#
loop_
_entity.id
_entity.type
_entity.pdbx_description
1 polymer ?
#
loop_
_entity_poly.entity_id
_entity_poly.type
_entity_poly.pdbx_seq_one_letter_code
_entity_poly.pdbx_strand_id
1 'polypeptide(L)'
;MNRLSALALGATLLLGMSPLHANDWPMWRANPGRTASVTPALPEKLSVLWSRELGALKPAYRDVRLQFDKGYEPVVLGKRLFVASSRDDSVTAYATDTGAELWKVFADGPVRFAPVAGDGRVIFGSDDGVLRCVSADTGELLWQKRAVPNDRQLLGNGRLISVWPIRGGPVLHAGRVYFAAGVWPLEGVFIYCLDATSGREVWLNDRTGYLYGVHPHQAEAFGGVAPQGYLLVDGVDLVVPCSSAYPARFDLATGALKDFALPSAGRLPGGWFASTPDEKETQRQKRLGLLFDKEVNAVRHEDKPRAEGTAGVRRSFRAGGKEWNFDGPWPGVSGKVHSVLTADDKCFVVTEDGRLFALVESGRADLLVGRRALSPAEAARQRGPATTQATRFLAAAGADRGYALVLGLGEPGFLEALANQSQFKILALSDSNVSIAAARTRLAAARLYGERVALRQVAPTASGLPPYFANLIVVAPGATLPDPATLKQIFGWLRPYGGRLIGPESLARTAEAAQLPQASVKQLANGLVAITREGALAGSTNYKGDFQPSADELVKAPLGVLWFDDTLGNFKRAPQPKFIDGVMVSTDKDWLDESTRKGKVDYRLRPSLLSDVYTGRVLDAGEAPELRKQQSQVDLATIQQSQYRPATQKDDWNPGAPVAGTRVNPLTGDYEARAFPKSYGCDGGFDYGHLYTMRSGTAAFYDKRLDSGTIHVSGPRSGCTSSVIPANGVLNVPYFFEGCSCSYPLPMALSLVSLPPTFEQWAAWGATPSNSLAGKVERVGINFGAPGDRKTDDGTLWLGFPAVGGPSPKMEVRTEPAAPEFYYRHSVWIEGGEGWPWVGASGVKGLQAVTVAGLKAGTYTVRLTFAEPEAGMKAGGRKFTVRLQNQIALEHLDVLAESGGAMRLLTKTISKVAVTGGTLTVKLDAHVGITLLNGVEIVRAGLTMDPLPSPARVPGRQ
;
A
#
# COMPACT_ATOMS: atom_id res chain seq x y z
N MET A 1 33.05 58.60 21.63
CA MET A 1 32.49 59.89 21.19
C MET A 1 32.17 59.81 19.71
N ASN A 2 30.94 60.19 19.32
CA ASN A 2 30.40 60.58 17.99
C ASN A 2 30.68 59.67 16.77
N ARG A 3 29.68 58.97 16.21
CA ARG A 3 28.51 59.37 15.38
C ARG A 3 28.82 59.51 13.87
N LEU A 4 27.99 58.78 13.10
CA LEU A 4 27.52 58.98 11.71
C LEU A 4 28.44 58.53 10.55
N SER A 5 28.02 57.45 9.88
CA SER A 5 27.60 57.48 8.46
C SER A 5 26.96 56.13 8.07
N ALA A 6 25.66 56.16 7.81
CA ALA A 6 24.89 55.08 7.19
C ALA A 6 24.50 55.52 5.78
N LEU A 7 24.62 54.66 4.77
CA LEU A 7 23.54 54.34 3.80
C LEU A 7 24.01 53.39 2.67
N ALA A 8 23.10 52.44 2.39
CA ALA A 8 22.84 51.77 1.11
C ALA A 8 23.81 50.69 0.59
N LEU A 9 23.45 49.41 0.75
CA LEU A 9 22.84 48.60 -0.30
C LEU A 9 22.40 47.24 0.28
N GLY A 10 21.10 47.02 0.37
CA GLY A 10 20.52 45.73 0.74
C GLY A 10 19.20 45.58 0.01
N ALA A 11 19.26 45.14 -1.24
CA ALA A 11 18.07 44.78 -2.01
C ALA A 11 17.56 43.43 -1.49
N THR A 12 16.58 43.49 -0.59
CA THR A 12 15.80 42.34 -0.15
C THR A 12 14.96 41.84 -1.34
N LEU A 13 15.27 40.66 -1.86
CA LEU A 13 14.34 39.91 -2.71
C LEU A 13 13.13 39.51 -1.85
N LEU A 14 12.10 40.34 -1.86
CA LEU A 14 10.75 39.97 -1.46
C LEU A 14 10.19 39.06 -2.55
N LEU A 15 10.27 37.74 -2.34
CA LEU A 15 9.45 36.77 -3.05
C LEU A 15 7.98 37.15 -2.82
N GLY A 16 7.35 37.69 -3.86
CA GLY A 16 5.93 38.03 -3.84
C GLY A 16 5.09 36.78 -3.62
N MET A 17 4.44 36.68 -2.46
CA MET A 17 3.32 35.79 -2.26
C MET A 17 2.13 36.38 -3.03
N SER A 18 1.70 35.72 -4.11
CA SER A 18 0.40 36.07 -4.72
C SER A 18 -0.69 35.61 -3.76
N PRO A 19 -1.53 36.50 -3.19
CA PRO A 19 -2.60 36.07 -2.31
C PRO A 19 -3.58 35.18 -3.08
N LEU A 20 -4.08 34.12 -2.43
CA LEU A 20 -5.31 33.44 -2.86
C LEU A 20 -6.38 34.50 -3.10
N HIS A 21 -6.95 34.54 -4.30
CA HIS A 21 -8.06 35.45 -4.56
C HIS A 21 -9.30 34.92 -3.85
N ALA A 22 -10.15 35.82 -3.35
CA ALA A 22 -11.40 35.47 -2.66
C ALA A 22 -12.34 34.58 -3.53
N ASN A 23 -12.06 34.48 -4.83
CA ASN A 23 -12.82 33.73 -5.83
C ASN A 23 -12.18 32.39 -6.24
N ASP A 24 -11.16 31.88 -5.53
CA ASP A 24 -10.53 30.58 -5.86
C ASP A 24 -11.20 29.38 -5.17
N TRP A 25 -11.03 28.19 -5.75
CA TRP A 25 -11.37 26.90 -5.13
C TRP A 25 -10.13 26.00 -5.14
N PRO A 26 -9.12 26.31 -4.31
CA PRO A 26 -7.75 25.81 -4.49
C PRO A 26 -7.56 24.32 -4.19
N MET A 27 -8.50 23.69 -3.49
CA MET A 27 -8.40 22.30 -3.09
C MET A 27 -9.78 21.68 -2.98
N TRP A 28 -9.84 20.35 -2.91
CA TRP A 28 -11.12 19.67 -2.71
C TRP A 28 -11.88 20.24 -1.51
N ARG A 29 -13.15 20.58 -1.72
CA ARG A 29 -14.01 21.29 -0.76
C ARG A 29 -13.42 22.61 -0.23
N ALA A 30 -12.81 23.37 -1.14
CA ALA A 30 -12.36 24.77 -1.05
C ALA A 30 -11.16 25.05 -0.14
N ASN A 31 -11.04 24.43 1.03
CA ASN A 31 -10.06 24.84 2.05
C ASN A 31 -9.52 23.66 2.87
N PRO A 32 -8.51 23.88 3.74
CA PRO A 32 -7.86 22.80 4.48
C PRO A 32 -8.78 22.02 5.41
N GLY A 33 -9.86 22.65 5.90
CA GLY A 33 -10.88 22.01 6.74
C GLY A 33 -11.98 21.28 5.95
N ARG A 34 -11.94 21.34 4.60
CA ARG A 34 -12.92 20.72 3.68
C ARG A 34 -14.36 21.22 3.88
N THR A 35 -14.53 22.47 4.31
CA THR A 35 -15.86 23.01 4.66
C THR A 35 -16.76 23.27 3.45
N ALA A 36 -16.19 23.33 2.23
CA ALA A 36 -16.87 23.75 1.00
C ALA A 36 -17.61 25.08 1.15
N SER A 37 -17.01 26.03 1.85
CA SER A 37 -17.53 27.38 1.99
C SER A 37 -16.62 28.38 1.29
N VAL A 38 -17.22 29.27 0.50
CA VAL A 38 -16.57 30.40 -0.16
C VAL A 38 -17.36 31.71 0.06
N THR A 39 -16.65 32.83 0.06
CA THR A 39 -17.23 34.17 0.27
C THR A 39 -18.09 34.65 -0.90
N PRO A 40 -17.70 34.47 -2.17
CA PRO A 40 -18.48 34.97 -3.30
C PRO A 40 -19.84 34.29 -3.42
N ALA A 41 -20.87 35.07 -3.74
CA ALA A 41 -22.21 34.54 -3.97
C ALA A 41 -22.33 33.89 -5.34
N LEU A 42 -23.09 32.80 -5.41
CA LEU A 42 -23.49 32.20 -6.68
C LEU A 42 -24.74 32.93 -7.23
N PRO A 43 -24.73 33.41 -8.49
CA PRO A 43 -25.89 34.04 -9.11
C PRO A 43 -27.14 33.14 -9.11
N GLU A 44 -28.33 33.72 -8.98
CA GLU A 44 -29.58 32.94 -8.96
C GLU A 44 -29.98 32.37 -10.32
N LYS A 45 -29.55 33.01 -11.41
CA LYS A 45 -29.84 32.59 -12.79
C LYS A 45 -28.55 32.25 -13.49
N LEU A 46 -28.41 30.98 -13.85
CA LEU A 46 -27.22 30.44 -14.50
C LEU A 46 -27.54 29.92 -15.90
N SER A 47 -26.60 30.09 -16.82
CA SER A 47 -26.61 29.48 -18.16
C SER A 47 -25.26 28.81 -18.43
N VAL A 48 -25.28 27.71 -19.19
CA VAL A 48 -24.06 27.01 -19.61
C VAL A 48 -23.23 27.93 -20.50
N LEU A 49 -21.98 28.15 -20.12
CA LEU A 49 -20.95 28.83 -20.92
C LEU A 49 -20.31 27.84 -21.90
N TRP A 50 -19.83 26.71 -21.38
CA TRP A 50 -19.22 25.62 -22.15
C TRP A 50 -19.37 24.27 -21.44
N SER A 51 -19.15 23.17 -22.18
CA SER A 51 -19.08 21.81 -21.62
C SER A 51 -17.96 20.96 -22.22
N ARG A 52 -17.53 19.93 -21.49
CA ARG A 52 -16.44 18.98 -21.80
C ARG A 52 -16.84 17.55 -21.44
N GLU A 53 -16.46 16.59 -22.27
CA GLU A 53 -16.65 15.14 -22.01
C GLU A 53 -15.31 14.45 -21.73
N LEU A 54 -15.10 14.04 -20.48
CA LEU A 54 -13.90 13.34 -20.02
C LEU A 54 -14.09 11.81 -20.01
N GLY A 55 -15.36 11.38 -19.89
CA GLY A 55 -15.77 9.99 -19.73
C GLY A 55 -15.74 9.53 -18.27
N ALA A 56 -16.61 8.59 -17.92
CA ALA A 56 -16.76 8.11 -16.54
C ALA A 56 -15.45 7.52 -15.99
N LEU A 57 -15.20 7.77 -14.70
CA LEU A 57 -14.13 7.10 -13.97
C LEU A 57 -14.56 5.70 -13.56
N LYS A 58 -13.61 4.77 -13.55
CA LYS A 58 -13.76 3.49 -12.87
C LYS A 58 -13.16 3.61 -11.45
N PRO A 59 -13.97 3.63 -10.38
CA PRO A 59 -13.47 3.76 -9.03
C PRO A 59 -12.53 2.61 -8.66
N ALA A 60 -11.58 2.84 -7.76
CA ALA A 60 -10.76 1.77 -7.21
C ALA A 60 -11.62 0.72 -6.48
N TYR A 61 -12.65 1.18 -5.76
CA TYR A 61 -13.46 0.36 -4.87
C TYR A 61 -14.94 0.41 -5.21
N ARG A 62 -15.62 -0.73 -5.03
CA ARG A 62 -17.08 -0.87 -5.05
C ARG A 62 -17.70 -0.42 -3.74
N ASP A 63 -17.00 -0.59 -2.61
CA ASP A 63 -17.50 -0.15 -1.28
C ASP A 63 -17.67 1.38 -1.24
N VAL A 64 -18.88 1.84 -0.91
CA VAL A 64 -19.24 3.26 -0.80
C VAL A 64 -18.34 4.02 0.19
N ARG A 65 -17.84 3.35 1.23
CA ARG A 65 -16.94 3.92 2.25
C ARG A 65 -15.53 4.15 1.74
N LEU A 66 -15.24 3.71 0.51
CA LEU A 66 -13.96 3.85 -0.19
C LEU A 66 -14.08 4.50 -1.58
N GLN A 67 -15.25 5.00 -1.97
CA GLN A 67 -15.51 5.62 -3.28
C GLN A 67 -14.99 7.08 -3.40
N PHE A 68 -13.73 7.32 -3.02
CA PHE A 68 -13.10 8.65 -3.12
C PHE A 68 -12.81 9.13 -4.55
N ASP A 69 -12.75 8.21 -5.51
CA ASP A 69 -12.47 8.47 -6.93
C ASP A 69 -13.65 8.12 -7.84
N LYS A 70 -14.88 8.22 -7.30
CA LYS A 70 -16.10 7.89 -8.04
C LYS A 70 -16.37 8.81 -9.24
N GLY A 71 -15.94 10.05 -9.17
CA GLY A 71 -16.06 11.04 -10.22
C GLY A 71 -14.97 12.09 -10.09
N TYR A 72 -14.93 13.05 -11.03
CA TYR A 72 -13.89 14.06 -11.03
C TYR A 72 -14.14 15.11 -9.94
N GLU A 73 -13.07 15.47 -9.26
CA GLU A 73 -13.06 16.45 -8.17
C GLU A 73 -12.11 17.61 -8.57
N PRO A 74 -12.57 18.56 -9.42
CA PRO A 74 -11.72 19.63 -9.91
C PRO A 74 -11.43 20.70 -8.83
N VAL A 75 -10.41 21.51 -9.09
CA VAL A 75 -10.03 22.68 -8.29
C VAL A 75 -9.69 23.86 -9.21
N VAL A 76 -9.79 25.09 -8.71
CA VAL A 76 -9.59 26.32 -9.50
C VAL A 76 -8.61 27.25 -8.80
N LEU A 77 -7.65 27.79 -9.56
CA LEU A 77 -6.75 28.87 -9.17
C LEU A 77 -6.73 29.93 -10.28
N GLY A 78 -7.27 31.11 -10.00
CA GLY A 78 -7.49 32.16 -11.00
C GLY A 78 -8.31 31.64 -12.17
N LYS A 79 -7.79 31.82 -13.40
CA LYS A 79 -8.47 31.42 -14.65
C LYS A 79 -8.20 29.99 -15.11
N ARG A 80 -7.79 29.12 -14.19
CA ARG A 80 -7.40 27.73 -14.50
C ARG A 80 -8.13 26.73 -13.63
N LEU A 81 -8.73 25.75 -14.29
CA LEU A 81 -9.41 24.61 -13.70
C LEU A 81 -8.50 23.37 -13.85
N PHE A 82 -8.15 22.72 -12.75
CA PHE A 82 -7.31 21.53 -12.75
C PHE A 82 -8.15 20.29 -12.47
N VAL A 83 -7.99 19.26 -13.31
CA VAL A 83 -8.73 18.00 -13.25
C VAL A 83 -7.76 16.83 -13.16
N ALA A 84 -7.82 16.09 -12.05
CA ALA A 84 -7.12 14.82 -11.87
C ALA A 84 -7.93 13.66 -12.46
N SER A 85 -7.26 12.67 -13.04
CA SER A 85 -7.89 11.53 -13.71
C SER A 85 -7.16 10.22 -13.42
N SER A 86 -7.90 9.24 -12.88
CA SER A 86 -7.46 7.85 -12.69
C SER A 86 -7.63 6.98 -13.95
N ARG A 87 -8.30 7.53 -14.97
CA ARG A 87 -8.59 6.87 -16.24
C ARG A 87 -7.40 6.93 -17.19
N ASP A 88 -6.79 8.10 -17.31
CA ASP A 88 -5.63 8.38 -18.17
C ASP A 88 -4.38 8.81 -17.38
N ASP A 89 -4.38 8.56 -16.06
CA ASP A 89 -3.24 8.75 -15.15
C ASP A 89 -2.62 10.15 -15.27
N SER A 90 -3.45 11.20 -15.22
CA SER A 90 -3.01 12.56 -15.51
C SER A 90 -3.67 13.65 -14.65
N VAL A 91 -3.03 14.83 -14.64
CA VAL A 91 -3.66 16.10 -14.26
C VAL A 91 -3.69 17.01 -15.49
N THR A 92 -4.85 17.59 -15.78
CA THR A 92 -5.05 18.49 -16.92
C THR A 92 -5.51 19.86 -16.45
N ALA A 93 -4.95 20.93 -17.02
CA ALA A 93 -5.44 22.29 -16.82
C ALA A 93 -6.32 22.73 -17.99
N TYR A 94 -7.45 23.34 -17.66
CA TYR A 94 -8.38 23.94 -18.61
C TYR A 94 -8.56 25.44 -18.31
N ALA A 95 -8.71 26.25 -19.36
CA ALA A 95 -9.13 27.63 -19.21
C ALA A 95 -10.57 27.69 -18.68
N THR A 96 -10.80 28.46 -17.60
CA THR A 96 -12.14 28.62 -17.00
C THR A 96 -13.14 29.29 -17.95
N ASP A 97 -12.66 30.18 -18.82
CA ASP A 97 -13.48 30.96 -19.76
C ASP A 97 -13.94 30.18 -20.99
N THR A 98 -13.15 29.22 -21.48
CA THR A 98 -13.41 28.53 -22.77
C THR A 98 -13.43 27.01 -22.68
N GLY A 99 -12.97 26.46 -21.56
CA GLY A 99 -12.70 25.04 -21.39
C GLY A 99 -11.49 24.55 -22.18
N ALA A 100 -10.75 25.38 -22.92
CA ALA A 100 -9.58 24.95 -23.70
C ALA A 100 -8.53 24.24 -22.83
N GLU A 101 -8.00 23.11 -23.30
CA GLU A 101 -6.88 22.44 -22.64
C GLU A 101 -5.64 23.33 -22.74
N LEU A 102 -5.03 23.63 -21.61
CA LEU A 102 -3.84 24.48 -21.50
C LEU A 102 -2.57 23.62 -21.45
N TRP A 103 -2.59 22.60 -20.59
CA TRP A 103 -1.51 21.63 -20.44
C TRP A 103 -2.03 20.34 -19.81
N LYS A 104 -1.27 19.25 -19.99
CA LYS A 104 -1.53 17.95 -19.36
C LYS A 104 -0.22 17.33 -18.85
N VAL A 105 -0.24 16.82 -17.63
CA VAL A 105 0.89 16.13 -17.00
C VAL A 105 0.51 14.70 -16.67
N PHE A 106 1.28 13.73 -17.18
CA PHE A 106 1.08 12.31 -16.91
C PHE A 106 1.84 11.84 -15.67
N ALA A 107 1.26 10.88 -14.96
CA ALA A 107 1.87 10.07 -13.93
C ALA A 107 2.08 8.62 -14.42
N ASP A 108 2.75 7.81 -13.60
CA ASP A 108 3.03 6.39 -13.88
C ASP A 108 1.98 5.48 -13.22
N GLY A 109 0.89 6.06 -12.73
CA GLY A 109 -0.25 5.37 -12.15
C GLY A 109 -1.44 6.30 -11.91
N PRO A 110 -2.60 5.74 -11.50
CA PRO A 110 -3.83 6.51 -11.28
C PRO A 110 -3.67 7.74 -10.40
N VAL A 111 -4.13 8.91 -10.88
CA VAL A 111 -4.28 10.13 -10.07
C VAL A 111 -5.72 10.17 -9.54
N ARG A 112 -5.91 9.78 -8.28
CA ARG A 112 -7.25 9.50 -7.72
C ARG A 112 -7.88 10.65 -6.95
N PHE A 113 -7.05 11.53 -6.40
CA PHE A 113 -7.50 12.64 -5.55
C PHE A 113 -7.36 13.96 -6.30
N ALA A 114 -8.23 14.91 -5.97
CA ALA A 114 -8.08 16.28 -6.42
C ALA A 114 -6.67 16.81 -6.07
N PRO A 115 -6.05 17.61 -6.96
CA PRO A 115 -4.82 18.31 -6.60
C PRO A 115 -5.10 19.40 -5.55
N VAL A 116 -4.04 19.94 -4.98
CA VAL A 116 -4.08 21.20 -4.22
C VAL A 116 -3.34 22.28 -5.01
N ALA A 117 -3.88 23.48 -5.06
CA ALA A 117 -3.34 24.60 -5.82
C ALA A 117 -3.14 25.83 -4.92
N GLY A 118 -2.09 26.60 -5.17
CA GLY A 118 -1.76 27.79 -4.38
C GLY A 118 -0.40 28.32 -4.78
N ASP A 119 -0.19 29.63 -4.62
CA ASP A 119 1.08 30.30 -4.94
C ASP A 119 1.60 29.97 -6.36
N GLY A 120 0.73 29.87 -7.36
CA GLY A 120 1.10 29.54 -8.75
C GLY A 120 1.56 28.08 -8.96
N ARG A 121 1.22 27.17 -8.05
CA ARG A 121 1.61 25.74 -8.09
C ARG A 121 0.39 24.84 -8.01
N VAL A 122 0.55 23.61 -8.51
CA VAL A 122 -0.40 22.50 -8.39
C VAL A 122 0.35 21.29 -7.87
N ILE A 123 -0.09 20.73 -6.74
CA ILE A 123 0.52 19.57 -6.09
C ILE A 123 -0.46 18.40 -6.09
N PHE A 124 -0.02 17.23 -6.55
CA PHE A 124 -0.86 16.04 -6.64
C PHE A 124 -0.07 14.75 -6.39
N GLY A 125 -0.77 13.74 -5.86
CA GLY A 125 -0.24 12.40 -5.63
C GLY A 125 -0.84 11.39 -6.59
N SER A 126 -0.08 10.33 -6.88
CA SER A 126 -0.53 9.21 -7.71
C SER A 126 -0.30 7.88 -6.99
N ASP A 127 -1.03 6.86 -7.45
CA ASP A 127 -0.84 5.46 -7.08
C ASP A 127 0.58 4.94 -7.41
N ASP A 128 1.39 5.66 -8.20
CA ASP A 128 2.81 5.37 -8.40
C ASP A 128 3.71 5.70 -7.20
N GLY A 129 3.15 6.27 -6.12
CA GLY A 129 3.87 6.60 -4.89
C GLY A 129 4.67 7.90 -4.96
N VAL A 130 4.40 8.77 -5.93
CA VAL A 130 5.11 10.04 -6.14
C VAL A 130 4.17 11.24 -6.00
N LEU A 131 4.52 12.16 -5.11
CA LEU A 131 3.90 13.49 -5.00
C LEU A 131 4.63 14.44 -5.95
N ARG A 132 3.91 15.11 -6.85
CA ARG A 132 4.45 16.02 -7.84
C ARG A 132 3.96 17.43 -7.59
N CYS A 133 4.83 18.41 -7.77
CA CYS A 133 4.50 19.82 -7.80
C CYS A 133 4.84 20.38 -9.17
N VAL A 134 3.85 20.97 -9.83
CA VAL A 134 3.99 21.56 -11.15
C VAL A 134 3.58 23.02 -11.14
N SER A 135 4.10 23.79 -12.09
CA SER A 135 3.65 25.15 -12.37
C SER A 135 2.17 25.14 -12.73
N ALA A 136 1.38 26.00 -12.09
CA ALA A 136 -0.03 26.15 -12.42
C ALA A 136 -0.24 26.69 -13.85
N ASP A 137 0.72 27.49 -14.35
CA ASP A 137 0.62 28.13 -15.64
C ASP A 137 1.02 27.21 -16.80
N THR A 138 2.09 26.43 -16.62
CA THR A 138 2.76 25.68 -17.70
C THR A 138 2.68 24.16 -17.54
N GLY A 139 2.37 23.65 -16.35
CA GLY A 139 2.44 22.21 -16.05
C GLY A 139 3.87 21.68 -15.90
N GLU A 140 4.88 22.54 -15.96
CA GLU A 140 6.29 22.14 -15.79
C GLU A 140 6.54 21.63 -14.37
N LEU A 141 7.30 20.54 -14.27
CA LEU A 141 7.69 19.96 -12.98
C LEU A 141 8.61 20.91 -12.22
N LEU A 142 8.19 21.32 -11.03
CA LEU A 142 8.98 22.15 -10.11
C LEU A 142 9.77 21.27 -9.13
N TRP A 143 9.11 20.28 -8.54
CA TRP A 143 9.74 19.26 -7.70
C TRP A 143 8.86 18.00 -7.63
N GLN A 144 9.45 16.87 -7.24
CA GLN A 144 8.72 15.65 -6.89
C GLN A 144 9.33 14.96 -5.67
N LYS A 145 8.49 14.26 -4.89
CA LYS A 145 8.88 13.43 -3.75
C LYS A 145 8.32 12.03 -3.95
N ARG A 146 9.21 11.05 -4.13
CA ARG A 146 8.84 9.64 -3.98
C ARG A 146 8.68 9.32 -2.49
N ALA A 147 7.58 8.66 -2.14
CA ALA A 147 7.22 8.42 -0.74
C ALA A 147 8.20 7.50 0.00
N VAL A 148 8.83 6.54 -0.68
CA VAL A 148 9.87 5.68 -0.11
C VAL A 148 10.94 5.41 -1.18
N PRO A 149 12.19 5.07 -0.82
CA PRO A 149 13.23 4.87 -1.83
C PRO A 149 12.92 3.65 -2.72
N ASN A 150 12.13 2.68 -2.24
CA ASN A 150 11.85 1.41 -2.90
C ASN A 150 10.77 1.51 -4.00
N ASP A 151 11.01 0.85 -5.15
CA ASP A 151 10.11 0.85 -6.31
C ASP A 151 9.30 -0.44 -6.48
N ARG A 152 9.14 -1.26 -5.42
CA ARG A 152 8.33 -2.48 -5.47
C ARG A 152 6.89 -2.15 -5.87
N GLN A 153 6.40 -2.88 -6.87
CA GLN A 153 5.08 -2.75 -7.44
C GLN A 153 4.21 -3.96 -7.08
N LEU A 154 2.89 -3.78 -7.18
CA LEU A 154 1.88 -4.83 -7.06
C LEU A 154 0.72 -4.55 -8.02
N LEU A 155 -0.24 -5.48 -8.10
CA LEU A 155 -1.52 -5.22 -8.76
C LEU A 155 -2.58 -4.79 -7.73
N GLY A 156 -2.92 -3.49 -7.70
CA GLY A 156 -3.95 -2.94 -6.82
C GLY A 156 -5.14 -2.46 -7.63
N ASN A 157 -6.35 -2.97 -7.31
CA ASN A 157 -7.59 -2.66 -8.04
C ASN A 157 -7.45 -2.87 -9.57
N GLY A 158 -6.70 -3.92 -9.95
CA GLY A 158 -6.41 -4.28 -11.33
C GLY A 158 -5.49 -3.31 -12.10
N ARG A 159 -4.75 -2.45 -11.42
CA ARG A 159 -3.72 -1.57 -12.01
C ARG A 159 -2.37 -1.89 -11.38
N LEU A 160 -1.29 -1.79 -12.16
CA LEU A 160 0.06 -1.86 -11.59
C LEU A 160 0.33 -0.54 -10.86
N ILE A 161 0.64 -0.63 -9.57
CA ILE A 161 0.84 0.52 -8.69
C ILE A 161 2.00 0.27 -7.73
N SER A 162 2.49 1.33 -7.08
CA SER A 162 3.42 1.18 -5.96
C SER A 162 2.77 0.39 -4.82
N VAL A 163 3.57 -0.36 -4.05
CA VAL A 163 3.14 -0.90 -2.75
C VAL A 163 2.74 0.23 -1.79
N TRP A 164 3.31 1.42 -1.97
CA TRP A 164 3.02 2.62 -1.19
C TRP A 164 2.37 3.72 -2.04
N PRO A 165 1.14 3.49 -2.54
CA PRO A 165 0.45 4.48 -3.37
C PRO A 165 0.06 5.69 -2.52
N ILE A 166 -0.03 6.89 -3.11
CA ILE A 166 -0.54 8.06 -2.41
C ILE A 166 -2.06 8.03 -2.42
N ARG A 167 -2.63 7.43 -1.36
CA ARG A 167 -4.09 7.36 -1.13
C ARG A 167 -4.60 8.17 0.07
N GLY A 168 -3.70 8.86 0.77
CA GLY A 168 -4.05 10.03 1.57
C GLY A 168 -3.92 11.30 0.74
N GLY A 169 -5.03 11.76 0.16
CA GLY A 169 -5.05 12.92 -0.75
C GLY A 169 -4.47 14.18 -0.11
N PRO A 170 -3.71 15.01 -0.86
CA PRO A 170 -2.94 16.10 -0.29
C PRO A 170 -3.81 17.22 0.31
N VAL A 171 -3.28 17.89 1.34
CA VAL A 171 -3.82 19.14 1.89
C VAL A 171 -2.71 20.18 1.98
N LEU A 172 -2.98 21.40 1.51
CA LEU A 172 -2.05 22.55 1.56
C LEU A 172 -2.51 23.50 2.65
N HIS A 173 -1.64 23.83 3.61
CA HIS A 173 -1.96 24.76 4.68
C HIS A 173 -0.68 25.50 5.11
N ALA A 174 -0.75 26.84 5.19
CA ALA A 174 0.34 27.70 5.67
C ALA A 174 1.73 27.39 5.05
N GLY A 175 1.79 27.23 3.71
CA GLY A 175 3.04 26.93 3.00
C GLY A 175 3.56 25.50 3.18
N ARG A 176 2.79 24.61 3.82
CA ARG A 176 3.09 23.19 4.01
C ARG A 176 2.10 22.30 3.26
N VAL A 177 2.60 21.23 2.67
CA VAL A 177 1.75 20.20 2.06
C VAL A 177 1.87 18.90 2.86
N TYR A 178 0.72 18.31 3.16
CA TYR A 178 0.61 17.06 3.91
C TYR A 178 -0.03 15.99 3.03
N PHE A 179 0.49 14.76 3.08
CA PHE A 179 -0.04 13.61 2.35
C PHE A 179 0.31 12.31 3.07
N ALA A 180 -0.35 11.22 2.68
CA ALA A 180 -0.01 9.88 3.17
C ALA A 180 0.12 8.85 2.05
N ALA A 181 1.08 7.94 2.21
CA ALA A 181 1.40 6.87 1.28
C ALA A 181 1.40 5.51 1.99
N GLY A 182 0.96 4.47 1.28
CA GLY A 182 0.76 3.13 1.84
C GLY A 182 -0.69 2.87 2.22
N VAL A 183 -1.16 1.66 1.92
CA VAL A 183 -2.51 1.17 2.27
C VAL A 183 -2.42 0.06 3.33
N TRP A 184 -1.31 -0.68 3.33
CA TRP A 184 -1.12 -1.90 4.12
C TRP A 184 -0.19 -1.62 5.29
N PRO A 185 -0.69 -1.65 6.55
CA PRO A 185 0.16 -1.43 7.72
C PRO A 185 1.40 -2.34 7.77
N LEU A 186 1.24 -3.61 7.37
CA LEU A 186 2.34 -4.60 7.30
C LEU A 186 3.42 -4.31 6.26
N GLU A 187 3.16 -3.39 5.31
CA GLU A 187 4.13 -2.93 4.32
C GLU A 187 4.82 -1.63 4.76
N GLY A 188 4.32 -1.00 5.83
CA GLY A 188 4.67 0.36 6.22
C GLY A 188 3.70 1.41 5.66
N VAL A 189 3.47 2.44 6.45
CA VAL A 189 2.62 3.59 6.12
C VAL A 189 3.37 4.87 6.47
N PHE A 190 3.37 5.83 5.55
CA PHE A 190 4.21 7.01 5.58
C PHE A 190 3.35 8.27 5.49
N ILE A 191 3.41 9.12 6.51
CA ILE A 191 2.65 10.38 6.57
C ILE A 191 3.65 11.52 6.61
N TYR A 192 3.49 12.48 5.71
CA TYR A 192 4.47 13.52 5.46
C TYR A 192 3.93 14.91 5.73
N CYS A 193 4.85 15.80 6.13
CA CYS A 193 4.76 17.24 5.91
C CYS A 193 5.97 17.68 5.10
N LEU A 194 5.72 18.36 3.99
CA LEU A 194 6.75 18.98 3.17
C LEU A 194 6.56 20.49 3.13
N ASP A 195 7.66 21.21 2.94
CA ASP A 195 7.64 22.58 2.45
C ASP A 195 7.04 22.61 1.04
N ALA A 196 5.94 23.35 0.83
CA ALA A 196 5.21 23.33 -0.45
C ALA A 196 6.01 23.96 -1.59
N THR A 197 6.92 24.89 -1.29
CA THR A 197 7.73 25.58 -2.30
C THR A 197 8.88 24.70 -2.80
N SER A 198 9.61 24.09 -1.88
CA SER A 198 10.85 23.33 -2.17
C SER A 198 10.66 21.81 -2.26
N GLY A 199 9.56 21.27 -1.74
CA GLY A 199 9.36 19.83 -1.59
C GLY A 199 10.23 19.20 -0.49
N ARG A 200 10.96 20.01 0.29
CA ARG A 200 11.82 19.52 1.36
C ARG A 200 10.98 18.97 2.52
N GLU A 201 11.38 17.80 3.02
CA GLU A 201 10.76 17.18 4.19
C GLU A 201 10.91 18.06 5.42
N VAL A 202 9.80 18.28 6.12
CA VAL A 202 9.74 18.96 7.41
C VAL A 202 9.69 17.91 8.51
N TRP A 203 8.78 16.94 8.35
CA TRP A 203 8.70 15.75 9.18
C TRP A 203 8.10 14.59 8.40
N LEU A 204 8.37 13.38 8.89
CA LEU A 204 7.81 12.12 8.44
C LEU A 204 7.42 11.28 9.65
N ASN A 205 6.23 10.68 9.61
CA ASN A 205 5.83 9.61 10.50
C ASN A 205 5.75 8.29 9.71
N ASP A 206 6.63 7.35 10.03
CA ASP A 206 6.69 6.01 9.44
C ASP A 206 6.45 4.88 10.45
N ARG A 207 6.00 5.20 11.67
CA ARG A 207 5.81 4.25 12.78
C ARG A 207 4.40 3.67 12.85
N THR A 208 3.40 4.32 12.26
CA THR A 208 1.99 3.97 12.47
C THR A 208 1.50 2.76 11.66
N GLY A 209 2.39 2.02 10.99
CA GLY A 209 2.10 0.73 10.37
C GLY A 209 2.10 -0.47 11.34
N TYR A 210 2.73 -0.33 12.51
CA TYR A 210 2.79 -1.39 13.53
C TYR A 210 2.41 -0.86 14.91
N LEU A 211 1.10 -0.74 15.13
CA LEU A 211 0.50 -0.40 16.42
C LEU A 211 -0.10 -1.66 17.04
N TYR A 212 0.36 -2.07 18.22
CA TYR A 212 -0.32 -3.14 18.96
C TYR A 212 -1.41 -2.54 19.84
N GLY A 213 -2.63 -3.10 19.79
CA GLY A 213 -3.72 -2.62 20.62
C GLY A 213 -5.03 -3.33 20.36
N VAL A 214 -6.12 -2.72 20.83
CA VAL A 214 -7.47 -3.30 20.83
C VAL A 214 -8.21 -3.04 19.52
N HIS A 215 -8.71 -4.11 18.90
CA HIS A 215 -9.46 -4.16 17.65
C HIS A 215 -10.93 -4.55 17.89
N PRO A 216 -11.78 -4.70 16.85
CA PRO A 216 -13.17 -5.04 17.05
C PRO A 216 -13.30 -6.34 17.86
N HIS A 217 -14.32 -6.41 18.71
CA HIS A 217 -14.53 -7.50 19.67
C HIS A 217 -13.47 -7.59 20.79
N GLN A 218 -12.87 -6.46 21.19
CA GLN A 218 -11.86 -6.41 22.27
C GLN A 218 -10.64 -7.30 21.98
N ALA A 219 -10.34 -7.51 20.70
CA ALA A 219 -9.27 -8.39 20.27
C ALA A 219 -7.94 -7.64 20.25
N GLU A 220 -6.89 -8.17 20.87
CA GLU A 220 -5.56 -7.55 20.77
C GLU A 220 -4.77 -8.12 19.59
N ALA A 221 -4.21 -7.25 18.76
CA ALA A 221 -3.45 -7.64 17.56
C ALA A 221 -2.59 -6.47 17.05
N PHE A 222 -1.64 -6.78 16.16
CA PHE A 222 -0.99 -5.73 15.37
C PHE A 222 -1.97 -5.05 14.41
N GLY A 223 -1.88 -3.74 14.41
CA GLY A 223 -2.76 -2.74 13.83
C GLY A 223 -1.97 -1.68 13.09
N GLY A 224 -2.67 -0.76 12.44
CA GLY A 224 -2.07 0.47 11.97
C GLY A 224 -3.06 1.36 11.25
N VAL A 225 -2.61 2.57 10.97
CA VAL A 225 -3.31 3.53 10.13
C VAL A 225 -3.32 2.97 8.69
N ALA A 226 -4.43 3.11 7.98
CA ALA A 226 -4.56 2.69 6.58
C ALA A 226 -5.12 3.86 5.74
N PRO A 227 -4.28 4.84 5.37
CA PRO A 227 -4.72 6.09 4.77
C PRO A 227 -5.46 5.89 3.45
N GLN A 228 -6.75 6.21 3.45
CA GLN A 228 -7.60 6.18 2.26
C GLN A 228 -8.66 7.27 2.38
N GLY A 229 -8.44 8.40 1.70
CA GLY A 229 -9.34 9.54 1.74
C GLY A 229 -8.62 10.89 1.69
N TYR A 230 -9.40 11.97 1.73
CA TYR A 230 -8.87 13.33 1.71
C TYR A 230 -8.42 13.76 3.10
N LEU A 231 -7.13 14.06 3.28
CA LEU A 231 -6.63 14.63 4.53
C LEU A 231 -7.21 16.03 4.74
N LEU A 232 -7.32 16.43 6.01
CA LEU A 232 -7.79 17.76 6.40
C LEU A 232 -7.05 18.29 7.62
N VAL A 233 -7.10 19.60 7.82
CA VAL A 233 -6.56 20.30 8.99
C VAL A 233 -7.70 20.74 9.88
N ASP A 234 -7.61 20.38 11.16
CA ASP A 234 -8.55 20.75 12.23
C ASP A 234 -7.77 21.45 13.34
N GLY A 235 -7.67 22.79 13.25
CA GLY A 235 -6.85 23.58 14.15
C GLY A 235 -5.37 23.19 14.09
N VAL A 236 -4.87 22.57 15.16
CA VAL A 236 -3.48 22.10 15.29
C VAL A 236 -3.29 20.62 14.97
N ASP A 237 -4.33 19.97 14.42
CA ASP A 237 -4.32 18.56 14.07
C ASP A 237 -4.36 18.36 12.55
N LEU A 238 -3.55 17.42 12.08
CA LEU A 238 -3.75 16.77 10.79
C LEU A 238 -4.66 15.56 11.00
N VAL A 239 -5.77 15.51 10.27
CA VAL A 239 -6.71 14.38 10.29
C VAL A 239 -6.49 13.53 9.05
N VAL A 240 -6.29 12.23 9.26
CA VAL A 240 -6.02 11.25 8.20
C VAL A 240 -7.17 10.24 8.17
N PRO A 241 -8.04 10.26 7.15
CA PRO A 241 -9.06 9.23 6.97
C PRO A 241 -8.45 7.85 6.76
N CYS A 242 -8.99 6.84 7.45
CA CYS A 242 -8.43 5.50 7.55
C CYS A 242 -9.35 4.43 6.95
N SER A 243 -9.90 4.68 5.75
CA SER A 243 -10.91 3.79 5.15
C SER A 243 -12.09 3.58 6.11
N SER A 244 -12.49 2.34 6.40
CA SER A 244 -13.61 2.02 7.28
C SER A 244 -13.31 2.22 8.78
N ALA A 245 -12.06 2.54 9.16
CA ALA A 245 -11.70 2.89 10.52
C ALA A 245 -11.86 4.40 10.76
N TYR A 246 -12.06 4.78 12.03
CA TYR A 246 -12.16 6.20 12.40
C TYR A 246 -10.87 6.95 12.01
N PRO A 247 -10.96 8.21 11.53
CA PRO A 247 -9.77 8.97 11.14
C PRO A 247 -8.74 9.10 12.27
N ALA A 248 -7.46 8.96 11.93
CA ALA A 248 -6.36 9.22 12.86
C ALA A 248 -6.10 10.73 12.97
N ARG A 249 -5.69 11.20 14.15
CA ARG A 249 -5.26 12.58 14.42
C ARG A 249 -3.76 12.62 14.71
N PHE A 250 -3.07 13.52 14.04
CA PHE A 250 -1.65 13.79 14.22
C PHE A 250 -1.44 15.23 14.59
N ASP A 251 -0.42 15.50 15.39
CA ASP A 251 0.06 16.85 15.60
C ASP A 251 0.55 17.46 14.29
N LEU A 252 -0.01 18.60 13.89
CA LEU A 252 0.28 19.22 12.59
C LEU A 252 1.75 19.68 12.48
N ALA A 253 2.34 20.10 13.60
CA ALA A 253 3.70 20.66 13.64
C ALA A 253 4.78 19.57 13.70
N THR A 254 4.54 18.48 14.41
CA THR A 254 5.54 17.43 14.69
C THR A 254 5.29 16.10 13.98
N GLY A 255 4.07 15.85 13.50
CA GLY A 255 3.69 14.57 12.92
C GLY A 255 3.49 13.45 13.95
N ALA A 256 3.50 13.76 15.25
CA ALA A 256 3.26 12.80 16.30
C ALA A 256 1.79 12.33 16.29
N LEU A 257 1.56 11.02 16.42
CA LEU A 257 0.21 10.48 16.54
C LEU A 257 -0.43 10.94 17.87
N LYS A 258 -1.57 11.64 17.81
CA LYS A 258 -2.34 12.10 18.98
C LYS A 258 -3.44 11.13 19.37
N ASP A 259 -4.23 10.71 18.39
CA ASP A 259 -5.35 9.79 18.59
C ASP A 259 -5.51 8.89 17.38
N PHE A 260 -5.54 7.60 17.64
CA PHE A 260 -6.05 6.60 16.72
C PHE A 260 -6.49 5.40 17.52
N ALA A 261 -7.80 5.29 17.74
CA ALA A 261 -8.36 4.07 18.26
C ALA A 261 -8.38 3.03 17.14
N LEU A 262 -7.62 1.96 17.32
CA LEU A 262 -7.85 0.74 16.55
C LEU A 262 -9.34 0.35 16.71
N PRO A 263 -9.98 -0.15 15.64
CA PRO A 263 -11.42 -0.06 15.53
C PRO A 263 -12.11 -0.83 16.67
N SER A 264 -13.13 -0.28 17.35
CA SER A 264 -13.83 -0.96 18.46
C SER A 264 -15.29 -1.27 18.12
N ALA A 265 -15.89 -2.25 18.82
CA ALA A 265 -17.27 -2.67 18.54
C ALA A 265 -18.27 -1.54 18.82
N GLY A 266 -19.14 -1.23 17.85
CA GLY A 266 -20.25 -0.27 18.02
C GLY A 266 -19.99 1.15 17.51
N ARG A 267 -18.78 1.48 17.05
CA ARG A 267 -18.46 2.79 16.44
C ARG A 267 -18.60 2.72 14.92
N LEU A 268 -19.60 3.40 14.36
CA LEU A 268 -19.60 3.95 12.99
C LEU A 268 -19.23 5.48 13.16
N PRO A 269 -18.88 6.31 12.16
CA PRO A 269 -18.07 6.21 10.95
C PRO A 269 -16.57 6.11 10.91
N GLY A 270 -16.03 5.30 9.99
CA GLY A 270 -14.85 5.69 9.21
C GLY A 270 -15.21 5.72 7.73
N GLY A 271 -14.59 6.56 6.91
CA GLY A 271 -14.73 6.51 5.46
C GLY A 271 -13.67 7.37 4.79
N TRP A 272 -13.81 7.55 3.49
CA TRP A 272 -12.91 8.43 2.73
C TRP A 272 -13.17 9.94 2.91
N PHE A 273 -14.29 10.31 3.55
CA PHE A 273 -14.75 11.69 3.75
C PHE A 273 -14.85 12.04 5.24
N ALA A 274 -14.26 13.19 5.60
CA ALA A 274 -14.53 13.95 6.80
C ALA A 274 -14.35 15.46 6.52
N SER A 275 -14.99 16.32 7.31
CA SER A 275 -14.81 17.77 7.24
C SER A 275 -14.89 18.41 8.63
N THR A 276 -14.29 19.59 8.78
CA THR A 276 -14.57 20.48 9.93
C THR A 276 -15.90 21.19 9.72
N PRO A 277 -16.65 21.51 10.79
CA PRO A 277 -17.83 22.35 10.68
C PRO A 277 -17.42 23.77 10.29
N ASP A 278 -18.27 24.46 9.54
CA ASP A 278 -18.09 25.90 9.36
C ASP A 278 -18.52 26.69 10.62
N GLU A 279 -18.40 28.02 10.58
CA GLU A 279 -18.72 28.87 11.72
C GLU A 279 -20.19 28.74 12.17
N LYS A 280 -21.14 28.67 11.22
CA LYS A 280 -22.57 28.52 11.51
C LYS A 280 -22.90 27.13 12.07
N GLU A 281 -22.28 26.09 11.55
CA GLU A 281 -22.42 24.71 12.03
C GLU A 281 -21.81 24.56 13.42
N THR A 282 -20.70 25.22 13.69
CA THR A 282 -20.07 25.27 15.02
C THR A 282 -21.03 25.89 16.03
N GLN A 283 -21.69 27.01 15.68
CA GLN A 283 -22.72 27.63 16.52
C GLN A 283 -23.92 26.68 16.77
N ARG A 284 -24.29 25.87 15.76
CA ARG A 284 -25.39 24.90 15.86
C ARG A 284 -25.05 23.66 16.72
N GLN A 285 -23.81 23.16 16.67
CA GLN A 285 -23.45 21.86 17.24
C GLN A 285 -23.05 21.87 18.73
N LYS A 286 -22.85 23.05 19.36
CA LYS A 286 -22.46 23.21 20.78
C LYS A 286 -21.23 22.39 21.25
N ARG A 287 -20.51 21.65 20.36
CA ARG A 287 -19.21 20.99 20.57
C ARG A 287 -18.45 20.84 19.23
N LEU A 288 -17.12 20.97 19.30
CA LEU A 288 -16.15 20.77 18.22
C LEU A 288 -16.05 19.28 17.86
N GLY A 289 -16.39 18.90 16.63
CA GLY A 289 -16.27 17.52 16.14
C GLY A 289 -16.28 17.46 14.62
N LEU A 290 -15.71 16.40 14.05
CA LEU A 290 -15.71 16.18 12.60
C LEU A 290 -17.12 15.88 12.08
N LEU A 291 -17.44 16.39 10.90
CA LEU A 291 -18.63 16.05 10.16
C LEU A 291 -18.37 14.85 9.23
N PHE A 292 -19.35 13.95 9.21
CA PHE A 292 -19.39 12.77 8.35
C PHE A 292 -20.67 12.79 7.53
N ASP A 293 -20.63 12.26 6.31
CA ASP A 293 -21.81 12.10 5.47
C ASP A 293 -22.44 10.71 5.66
N LYS A 294 -23.75 10.67 5.95
CA LYS A 294 -24.49 9.44 6.17
C LYS A 294 -24.47 8.48 4.97
N GLU A 295 -24.38 8.98 3.74
CA GLU A 295 -24.34 8.16 2.53
C GLU A 295 -22.97 7.57 2.24
N VAL A 296 -21.91 8.33 2.54
CA VAL A 296 -20.54 7.81 2.49
C VAL A 296 -20.35 6.76 3.57
N ASN A 297 -20.89 7.04 4.75
CA ASN A 297 -20.70 6.21 5.93
C ASN A 297 -21.84 5.23 6.17
N ALA A 298 -22.19 4.50 5.12
CA ALA A 298 -23.19 3.45 5.16
C ALA A 298 -22.52 2.08 5.03
N VAL A 299 -23.04 1.09 5.76
CA VAL A 299 -22.65 -0.32 5.65
C VAL A 299 -23.86 -1.21 5.88
N ARG A 300 -23.85 -2.42 5.31
CA ARG A 300 -24.90 -3.41 5.52
C ARG A 300 -24.43 -4.49 6.51
N HIS A 301 -25.11 -4.61 7.64
CA HIS A 301 -24.88 -5.67 8.62
C HIS A 301 -25.96 -6.75 8.49
N GLU A 302 -25.58 -7.86 7.86
CA GLU A 302 -26.56 -8.86 7.40
C GLU A 302 -27.67 -8.15 6.62
N ASP A 303 -28.93 -8.49 6.75
CA ASP A 303 -30.01 -7.85 5.99
C ASP A 303 -30.30 -6.39 6.38
N LYS A 304 -29.64 -5.83 7.39
CA LYS A 304 -29.94 -4.50 7.92
C LYS A 304 -28.92 -3.44 7.48
N PRO A 305 -29.33 -2.36 6.79
CA PRO A 305 -28.46 -1.22 6.56
C PRO A 305 -28.21 -0.46 7.87
N ARG A 306 -26.99 0.06 8.03
CA ARG A 306 -26.57 0.95 9.11
C ARG A 306 -25.86 2.15 8.48
N ALA A 307 -26.12 3.33 9.00
CA ALA A 307 -25.47 4.56 8.54
C ALA A 307 -25.46 5.59 9.66
N GLU A 308 -24.40 6.38 9.73
CA GLU A 308 -24.22 7.45 10.72
C GLU A 308 -23.57 8.67 10.05
N GLY A 309 -23.77 9.85 10.64
CA GLY A 309 -23.37 11.13 10.06
C GLY A 309 -24.58 12.00 9.68
N THR A 310 -24.29 13.17 9.13
CA THR A 310 -25.29 14.14 8.67
C THR A 310 -25.52 13.92 7.17
N ALA A 311 -26.80 13.86 6.75
CA ALA A 311 -27.12 13.62 5.35
C ALA A 311 -26.72 14.81 4.48
N GLY A 312 -26.06 14.54 3.35
CA GLY A 312 -25.82 15.53 2.31
C GLY A 312 -24.65 16.47 2.52
N VAL A 313 -23.88 16.36 3.61
CA VAL A 313 -22.72 17.24 3.88
C VAL A 313 -21.69 17.18 2.75
N ARG A 314 -21.40 15.99 2.21
CA ARG A 314 -20.49 15.84 1.06
C ARG A 314 -21.07 16.45 -0.21
N ARG A 315 -22.40 16.58 -0.29
CA ARG A 315 -23.16 17.02 -1.46
C ARG A 315 -23.75 18.43 -1.30
N SER A 316 -23.27 19.18 -0.32
CA SER A 316 -23.60 20.59 -0.15
C SER A 316 -22.34 21.46 -0.07
N PHE A 317 -22.54 22.74 -0.36
CA PHE A 317 -21.53 23.80 -0.27
C PHE A 317 -22.21 25.13 0.06
N ARG A 318 -21.43 26.12 0.51
CA ARG A 318 -21.90 27.48 0.80
C ARG A 318 -21.18 28.50 -0.06
N ALA A 319 -21.95 29.38 -0.69
CA ALA A 319 -21.47 30.48 -1.51
C ALA A 319 -22.26 31.74 -1.15
N GLY A 320 -21.57 32.83 -0.79
CA GLY A 320 -22.21 34.08 -0.36
C GLY A 320 -23.07 33.93 0.89
N GLY A 321 -22.73 32.98 1.78
CA GLY A 321 -23.50 32.67 2.99
C GLY A 321 -24.79 31.87 2.76
N LYS A 322 -25.14 31.56 1.51
CA LYS A 322 -26.27 30.70 1.11
C LYS A 322 -25.78 29.27 0.89
N GLU A 323 -26.56 28.29 1.35
CA GLU A 323 -26.29 26.86 1.13
C GLU A 323 -26.90 26.37 -0.17
N TRP A 324 -26.15 25.53 -0.88
CA TRP A 324 -26.50 24.92 -2.16
C TRP A 324 -26.29 23.42 -2.09
N ASN A 325 -27.10 22.65 -2.82
CA ASN A 325 -27.07 21.19 -2.84
C ASN A 325 -26.92 20.68 -4.29
N PHE A 326 -26.21 19.56 -4.45
CA PHE A 326 -25.92 18.96 -5.75
C PHE A 326 -27.12 18.24 -6.38
N ASP A 327 -28.07 17.78 -5.58
CA ASP A 327 -29.18 16.89 -5.95
C ASP A 327 -30.31 17.58 -6.73
N GLY A 328 -30.32 18.91 -6.72
CA GLY A 328 -31.25 19.71 -7.51
C GLY A 328 -30.87 19.75 -9.00
N PRO A 329 -31.83 20.09 -9.88
CA PRO A 329 -31.53 20.31 -11.29
C PRO A 329 -30.61 21.52 -11.47
N TRP A 330 -29.55 21.37 -12.26
CA TRP A 330 -28.65 22.46 -12.66
C TRP A 330 -28.96 22.89 -14.10
N PRO A 331 -29.12 24.20 -14.39
CA PRO A 331 -29.51 24.66 -15.72
C PRO A 331 -28.59 24.16 -16.84
N GLY A 332 -29.15 23.45 -17.82
CA GLY A 332 -28.42 22.93 -18.98
C GLY A 332 -27.47 21.76 -18.67
N VAL A 333 -27.49 21.20 -17.45
CA VAL A 333 -26.68 20.04 -17.06
C VAL A 333 -27.51 18.77 -17.18
N SER A 334 -26.97 17.78 -17.88
CA SER A 334 -27.59 16.45 -18.02
C SER A 334 -26.74 15.37 -17.35
N GLY A 335 -27.41 14.41 -16.71
CA GLY A 335 -26.75 13.33 -15.95
C GLY A 335 -26.76 13.59 -14.44
N LYS A 336 -26.29 12.60 -13.67
CA LYS A 336 -26.25 12.68 -12.21
C LYS A 336 -25.04 13.51 -11.77
N VAL A 337 -25.30 14.61 -11.07
CA VAL A 337 -24.24 15.49 -10.55
C VAL A 337 -23.39 14.76 -9.52
N HIS A 338 -22.08 14.85 -9.70
CA HIS A 338 -21.07 14.30 -8.80
C HIS A 338 -20.46 15.40 -7.93
N SER A 339 -20.02 16.52 -8.51
CA SER A 339 -19.39 17.62 -7.76
C SER A 339 -19.80 18.97 -8.34
N VAL A 340 -19.85 19.97 -7.48
CA VAL A 340 -20.12 21.37 -7.84
C VAL A 340 -19.13 22.25 -7.08
N LEU A 341 -18.54 23.22 -7.76
CA LEU A 341 -17.70 24.24 -7.15
C LEU A 341 -17.91 25.60 -7.79
N THR A 342 -17.58 26.67 -7.07
CA THR A 342 -17.72 28.04 -7.55
C THR A 342 -16.40 28.76 -7.43
N ALA A 343 -15.93 29.32 -8.54
CA ALA A 343 -14.68 30.08 -8.61
C ALA A 343 -14.66 30.92 -9.89
N ASP A 344 -13.83 31.98 -9.93
CA ASP A 344 -13.65 32.83 -11.13
C ASP A 344 -14.99 33.30 -11.74
N ASP A 345 -15.92 33.69 -10.85
CA ASP A 345 -17.30 34.12 -11.16
C ASP A 345 -18.14 33.10 -11.96
N LYS A 346 -17.77 31.82 -11.88
CA LYS A 346 -18.41 30.70 -12.55
C LYS A 346 -18.83 29.62 -11.56
N CYS A 347 -19.81 28.82 -11.98
CA CYS A 347 -20.15 27.56 -11.34
C CYS A 347 -19.67 26.41 -12.24
N PHE A 348 -18.87 25.50 -11.69
CA PHE A 348 -18.46 24.31 -12.40
C PHE A 348 -19.24 23.10 -11.87
N VAL A 349 -19.80 22.31 -12.78
CA VAL A 349 -20.60 21.13 -12.44
C VAL A 349 -20.00 19.91 -13.14
N VAL A 350 -19.76 18.86 -12.39
CA VAL A 350 -19.28 17.57 -12.90
C VAL A 350 -20.34 16.50 -12.68
N THR A 351 -20.51 15.61 -13.65
CA THR A 351 -21.43 14.47 -13.57
C THR A 351 -20.70 13.14 -13.40
N GLU A 352 -21.38 12.12 -12.83
CA GLU A 352 -20.81 10.78 -12.62
C GLU A 352 -20.40 10.09 -13.94
N ASP A 353 -21.01 10.45 -15.08
CA ASP A 353 -20.62 9.96 -16.40
C ASP A 353 -19.46 10.76 -17.05
N GLY A 354 -18.88 11.70 -16.31
CA GLY A 354 -17.67 12.42 -16.68
C GLY A 354 -17.88 13.59 -17.64
N ARG A 355 -19.02 14.28 -17.56
CA ARG A 355 -19.19 15.59 -18.19
C ARG A 355 -18.84 16.70 -17.20
N LEU A 356 -18.21 17.75 -17.70
CA LEU A 356 -17.81 18.94 -16.96
C LEU A 356 -18.44 20.15 -17.65
N PHE A 357 -19.13 20.99 -16.89
CA PHE A 357 -19.81 22.19 -17.36
C PHE A 357 -19.27 23.40 -16.61
N ALA A 358 -19.13 24.53 -17.31
CA ALA A 358 -19.00 25.84 -16.68
C ALA A 358 -20.28 26.64 -16.94
N LEU A 359 -20.82 27.24 -15.89
CA LEU A 359 -22.02 28.06 -15.92
C LEU A 359 -21.68 29.47 -15.44
N VAL A 360 -22.34 30.46 -16.03
CA VAL A 360 -22.22 31.89 -15.71
C VAL A 360 -23.59 32.51 -15.49
N GLU A 361 -23.61 33.73 -14.95
CA GLU A 361 -24.82 34.55 -14.86
C GLU A 361 -25.54 34.68 -16.22
N SER A 362 -26.84 34.39 -16.24
CA SER A 362 -27.65 34.49 -17.46
C SER A 362 -27.61 35.91 -18.06
N GLY A 363 -27.43 36.00 -19.38
CA GLY A 363 -27.28 37.28 -20.09
C GLY A 363 -25.83 37.72 -20.33
N ARG A 364 -24.84 36.98 -19.81
CA ARG A 364 -23.41 37.16 -20.12
C ARG A 364 -22.83 36.13 -21.12
N ALA A 365 -23.67 35.30 -21.73
CA ALA A 365 -23.21 34.10 -22.45
C ALA A 365 -23.59 34.10 -23.95
N ASP A 366 -22.57 34.14 -24.82
CA ASP A 366 -22.61 33.46 -26.12
C ASP A 366 -22.12 32.02 -25.89
N LEU A 367 -22.91 31.02 -26.29
CA LEU A 367 -22.66 29.62 -25.94
C LEU A 367 -21.43 29.08 -26.70
N LEU A 368 -20.28 29.01 -26.03
CA LEU A 368 -19.06 28.42 -26.57
C LEU A 368 -19.13 26.90 -26.41
N VAL A 369 -19.86 26.21 -27.30
CA VAL A 369 -19.80 24.75 -27.36
C VAL A 369 -18.43 24.36 -27.91
N GLY A 370 -17.51 24.01 -27.01
CA GLY A 370 -16.27 23.32 -27.37
C GLY A 370 -16.59 21.97 -28.00
N ARG A 371 -16.75 21.94 -29.34
CA ARG A 371 -16.93 20.70 -30.09
C ARG A 371 -15.69 19.81 -29.93
N ARG A 372 -15.93 18.64 -29.33
CA ARG A 372 -15.27 17.34 -29.48
C ARG A 372 -13.93 17.32 -30.25
N ALA A 373 -12.84 16.94 -29.55
CA ALA A 373 -11.77 16.18 -30.18
C ALA A 373 -12.28 14.74 -30.42
N LEU A 374 -12.43 14.39 -31.70
CA LEU A 374 -12.80 13.09 -32.30
C LEU A 374 -13.80 12.20 -31.55
N SER A 375 -14.87 11.79 -32.23
CA SER A 375 -15.74 10.72 -31.73
C SER A 375 -14.98 9.42 -31.51
N PRO A 376 -15.44 8.53 -30.61
CA PRO A 376 -14.88 7.18 -30.50
C PRO A 376 -14.84 6.44 -31.84
N ALA A 377 -15.77 6.71 -32.75
CA ALA A 377 -15.78 6.16 -34.11
C ALA A 377 -14.74 6.82 -35.03
N GLU A 378 -14.44 8.11 -34.87
CA GLU A 378 -13.41 8.83 -35.63
C GLU A 378 -12.00 8.57 -35.08
N ALA A 379 -11.83 8.52 -33.75
CA ALA A 379 -10.61 8.02 -33.10
C ALA A 379 -10.36 6.54 -33.44
N ALA A 380 -11.43 5.75 -33.61
CA ALA A 380 -11.36 4.39 -34.13
C ALA A 380 -10.94 4.31 -35.62
N ARG A 381 -11.25 5.33 -36.42
CA ARG A 381 -10.82 5.42 -37.83
C ARG A 381 -9.40 5.98 -37.99
N GLN A 382 -8.91 6.73 -37.00
CA GLN A 382 -7.52 7.15 -36.89
C GLN A 382 -6.63 6.13 -36.16
N ARG A 383 -7.13 4.92 -35.87
CA ARG A 383 -6.34 3.80 -35.38
C ARG A 383 -5.15 3.64 -36.32
N GLY A 384 -3.93 3.81 -35.79
CA GLY A 384 -2.69 3.55 -36.51
C GLY A 384 -2.72 2.17 -37.19
N PRO A 385 -1.83 1.93 -38.17
CA PRO A 385 -1.90 0.76 -39.03
C PRO A 385 -2.05 -0.52 -38.20
N ALA A 386 -2.90 -1.45 -38.65
CA ALA A 386 -2.85 -2.82 -38.19
C ALA A 386 -1.47 -3.35 -38.52
N THR A 387 -0.55 -3.34 -37.56
CA THR A 387 0.80 -3.83 -37.81
C THR A 387 0.71 -5.34 -37.90
N THR A 388 1.15 -5.92 -39.01
CA THR A 388 1.26 -7.38 -39.18
C THR A 388 2.06 -8.00 -38.03
N GLN A 389 2.92 -7.21 -37.40
CA GLN A 389 3.75 -7.59 -36.27
C GLN A 389 2.95 -7.83 -34.98
N ALA A 390 2.05 -6.94 -34.58
CA ALA A 390 1.21 -7.16 -33.39
C ALA A 390 0.36 -8.44 -33.54
N THR A 391 -0.23 -8.65 -34.72
CA THR A 391 -0.99 -9.86 -35.04
C THR A 391 -0.13 -11.12 -34.93
N ARG A 392 1.13 -11.09 -35.39
CA ARG A 392 2.08 -12.22 -35.26
C ARG A 392 2.38 -12.57 -33.81
N PHE A 393 2.60 -11.59 -32.95
CA PHE A 393 2.83 -11.84 -31.51
C PHE A 393 1.58 -12.38 -30.83
N LEU A 394 0.39 -11.84 -31.13
CA LEU A 394 -0.87 -12.30 -30.55
C LEU A 394 -1.23 -13.73 -30.99
N ALA A 395 -0.94 -14.12 -32.23
CA ALA A 395 -1.13 -15.50 -32.69
C ALA A 395 -0.28 -16.51 -31.88
N ALA A 396 0.85 -16.06 -31.32
CA ALA A 396 1.74 -16.87 -30.51
C ALA A 396 1.47 -16.78 -28.99
N ALA A 397 0.66 -15.82 -28.54
CA ALA A 397 0.45 -15.46 -27.14
C ALA A 397 -0.11 -16.59 -26.26
N GLY A 398 -0.91 -17.49 -26.83
CA GLY A 398 -1.56 -18.58 -26.09
C GLY A 398 -2.71 -18.14 -25.18
N ALA A 399 -2.97 -16.83 -25.10
CA ALA A 399 -4.11 -16.20 -24.45
C ALA A 399 -4.42 -14.88 -25.17
N ASP A 400 -5.62 -14.35 -24.98
CA ASP A 400 -6.04 -13.03 -25.46
C ASP A 400 -6.43 -12.07 -24.33
N ARG A 401 -6.43 -12.54 -23.08
CA ARG A 401 -6.88 -11.87 -21.85
C ARG A 401 -5.84 -11.98 -20.73
N GLY A 402 -5.96 -11.08 -19.75
CA GLY A 402 -5.04 -11.00 -18.61
C GLY A 402 -4.07 -9.83 -18.74
N TYR A 403 -2.81 -10.01 -18.31
CA TYR A 403 -1.79 -8.96 -18.39
C TYR A 403 -0.72 -9.31 -19.41
N ALA A 404 -0.32 -8.33 -20.21
CA ALA A 404 0.80 -8.41 -21.12
C ALA A 404 1.88 -7.39 -20.72
N LEU A 405 3.13 -7.84 -20.65
CA LEU A 405 4.31 -6.98 -20.50
C LEU A 405 5.03 -6.85 -21.84
N VAL A 406 5.35 -5.64 -22.24
CA VAL A 406 6.16 -5.36 -23.43
C VAL A 406 7.49 -4.77 -22.98
N LEU A 407 8.59 -5.45 -23.31
CA LEU A 407 9.95 -4.96 -23.09
C LEU A 407 10.35 -4.15 -24.33
N GLY A 408 10.46 -2.83 -24.15
CA GLY A 408 10.52 -1.86 -25.24
C GLY A 408 9.14 -1.35 -25.66
N LEU A 409 9.09 -0.49 -26.68
CA LEU A 409 7.84 0.10 -27.19
C LEU A 409 7.45 -0.42 -28.59
N GLY A 410 8.39 -1.04 -29.31
CA GLY A 410 8.23 -1.37 -30.73
C GLY A 410 8.17 -0.13 -31.61
N GLU A 411 7.74 -0.31 -32.86
CA GLU A 411 7.47 0.79 -33.78
C GLU A 411 6.24 1.63 -33.34
N PRO A 412 6.15 2.91 -33.73
CA PRO A 412 4.95 3.71 -33.48
C PRO A 412 3.68 2.99 -34.00
N GLY A 413 2.69 2.81 -33.12
CA GLY A 413 1.45 2.07 -33.43
C GLY A 413 1.43 0.61 -32.95
N PHE A 414 2.57 0.03 -32.56
CA PHE A 414 2.64 -1.36 -32.09
C PHE A 414 1.80 -1.62 -30.84
N LEU A 415 1.92 -0.76 -29.81
CA LEU A 415 1.16 -0.90 -28.57
C LEU A 415 -0.35 -0.69 -28.79
N GLU A 416 -0.71 0.26 -29.65
CA GLU A 416 -2.09 0.51 -30.06
C GLU A 416 -2.68 -0.71 -30.78
N ALA A 417 -1.93 -1.32 -31.69
CA ALA A 417 -2.36 -2.52 -32.40
C ALA A 417 -2.55 -3.70 -31.44
N LEU A 418 -1.62 -3.94 -30.51
CA LEU A 418 -1.77 -4.96 -29.47
C LEU A 418 -3.01 -4.73 -28.61
N ALA A 419 -3.23 -3.49 -28.16
CA ALA A 419 -4.36 -3.14 -27.29
C ALA A 419 -5.72 -3.29 -27.98
N ASN A 420 -5.80 -2.97 -29.28
CA ASN A 420 -7.03 -3.05 -30.07
C ASN A 420 -7.36 -4.47 -30.56
N GLN A 421 -6.35 -5.34 -30.72
CA GLN A 421 -6.52 -6.71 -31.22
C GLN A 421 -6.61 -7.75 -30.09
N SER A 422 -6.53 -7.34 -28.82
CA SER A 422 -6.60 -8.22 -27.66
C SER A 422 -7.37 -7.61 -26.50
N GLN A 423 -7.63 -8.41 -25.47
CA GLN A 423 -8.20 -7.98 -24.19
C GLN A 423 -7.14 -7.89 -23.07
N PHE A 424 -5.85 -7.98 -23.39
CA PHE A 424 -4.74 -7.82 -22.43
C PHE A 424 -4.66 -6.42 -21.88
N LYS A 425 -4.55 -6.25 -20.56
CA LYS A 425 -4.01 -5.01 -19.97
C LYS A 425 -2.51 -4.96 -20.24
N ILE A 426 -2.04 -3.93 -20.91
CA ILE A 426 -0.67 -3.86 -21.39
C ILE A 426 0.16 -2.95 -20.51
N LEU A 427 1.31 -3.43 -20.06
CA LEU A 427 2.37 -2.64 -19.45
C LEU A 427 3.56 -2.63 -20.41
N ALA A 428 4.10 -1.47 -20.75
CA ALA A 428 5.35 -1.40 -21.51
C ALA A 428 6.46 -0.69 -20.72
N LEU A 429 7.67 -1.24 -20.80
CA LEU A 429 8.87 -0.68 -20.18
C LEU A 429 9.79 -0.11 -21.26
N SER A 430 10.34 1.08 -21.02
CA SER A 430 11.41 1.64 -21.85
C SER A 430 12.36 2.47 -21.00
N ASP A 431 13.61 2.56 -21.41
CA ASP A 431 14.65 3.41 -20.81
C ASP A 431 14.73 4.81 -21.45
N SER A 432 14.19 4.99 -22.67
CA SER A 432 14.21 6.25 -23.44
C SER A 432 13.05 7.19 -23.09
N ASN A 433 13.37 8.38 -22.57
CA ASN A 433 12.38 9.41 -22.22
C ASN A 433 11.62 9.96 -23.45
N VAL A 434 12.34 10.28 -24.53
CA VAL A 434 11.74 10.85 -25.76
C VAL A 434 10.70 9.89 -26.35
N SER A 435 11.02 8.60 -26.35
CA SER A 435 10.12 7.57 -26.87
C SER A 435 8.87 7.40 -26.01
N ILE A 436 8.97 7.51 -24.68
CA ILE A 436 7.82 7.42 -23.77
C ILE A 436 6.88 8.62 -23.91
N ALA A 437 7.38 9.85 -23.94
CA ALA A 437 6.55 11.03 -24.06
C ALA A 437 5.72 11.02 -25.37
N ALA A 438 6.36 10.66 -26.48
CA ALA A 438 5.68 10.48 -27.76
C ALA A 438 4.63 9.35 -27.68
N ALA A 439 4.98 8.21 -27.07
CA ALA A 439 4.06 7.09 -26.93
C ALA A 439 2.82 7.43 -26.07
N ARG A 440 3.00 8.10 -24.94
CA ARG A 440 1.91 8.61 -24.09
C ARG A 440 0.97 9.50 -24.88
N THR A 441 1.52 10.43 -25.66
CA THR A 441 0.73 11.37 -26.46
C THR A 441 -0.18 10.64 -27.45
N ARG A 442 0.33 9.66 -28.23
CA ARG A 442 -0.55 8.94 -29.18
C ARG A 442 -1.52 7.99 -28.47
N LEU A 443 -1.09 7.31 -27.40
CA LEU A 443 -1.98 6.42 -26.63
C LEU A 443 -3.11 7.21 -25.97
N ALA A 444 -2.83 8.41 -25.46
CA ALA A 444 -3.84 9.30 -24.90
C ALA A 444 -4.81 9.80 -25.98
N ALA A 445 -4.29 10.20 -27.15
CA ALA A 445 -5.12 10.56 -28.31
C ALA A 445 -6.02 9.40 -28.77
N ALA A 446 -5.51 8.16 -28.72
CA ALA A 446 -6.26 6.93 -29.00
C ALA A 446 -7.19 6.47 -27.85
N ARG A 447 -7.18 7.17 -26.70
CA ARG A 447 -7.92 6.82 -25.47
C ARG A 447 -7.58 5.43 -24.91
N LEU A 448 -6.32 5.03 -25.06
CA LEU A 448 -5.77 3.75 -24.59
C LEU A 448 -4.83 3.90 -23.38
N TYR A 449 -4.26 5.08 -23.14
CA TYR A 449 -3.34 5.30 -22.02
C TYR A 449 -4.05 5.21 -20.66
N GLY A 450 -3.38 4.63 -19.67
CA GLY A 450 -3.87 4.44 -18.30
C GLY A 450 -4.53 3.07 -18.12
N GLU A 451 -5.86 2.98 -18.28
CA GLU A 451 -6.61 1.75 -18.02
C GLU A 451 -6.25 0.57 -18.93
N ARG A 452 -5.89 0.84 -20.19
CA ARG A 452 -5.64 -0.19 -21.21
C ARG A 452 -4.16 -0.44 -21.43
N VAL A 453 -3.38 0.64 -21.53
CA VAL A 453 -1.92 0.62 -21.73
C VAL A 453 -1.25 1.55 -20.72
N ALA A 454 -0.38 1.02 -19.89
CA ALA A 454 0.47 1.79 -18.98
C ALA A 454 1.93 1.76 -19.47
N LEU A 455 2.64 2.88 -19.29
CA LEU A 455 4.05 3.02 -19.69
C LEU A 455 4.88 3.42 -18.49
N ARG A 456 6.03 2.77 -18.31
CA ARG A 456 7.01 3.11 -17.26
C ARG A 456 8.40 3.32 -17.84
N GLN A 457 9.03 4.41 -17.41
CA GLN A 457 10.41 4.69 -17.78
C GLN A 457 11.38 3.99 -16.81
N VAL A 458 11.68 2.73 -17.07
CA VAL A 458 12.54 1.95 -16.19
C VAL A 458 13.15 0.76 -16.91
N ALA A 459 14.42 0.45 -16.60
CA ALA A 459 15.04 -0.78 -17.05
C ALA A 459 14.33 -2.00 -16.42
N PRO A 460 14.23 -3.15 -17.11
CA PRO A 460 13.57 -4.34 -16.56
C PRO A 460 14.07 -4.73 -15.17
N THR A 461 15.39 -4.70 -14.95
CA THR A 461 16.01 -5.08 -13.67
C THR A 461 15.66 -4.17 -12.50
N ALA A 462 15.32 -2.90 -12.77
CA ALA A 462 14.96 -1.89 -11.76
C ALA A 462 13.44 -1.69 -11.62
N SER A 463 12.62 -2.43 -12.37
CA SER A 463 11.18 -2.17 -12.50
C SER A 463 10.34 -2.52 -11.28
N GLY A 464 10.87 -3.31 -10.34
CA GLY A 464 10.17 -3.71 -9.12
C GLY A 464 8.87 -4.51 -9.35
N LEU A 465 8.68 -5.09 -10.55
CA LEU A 465 7.43 -5.76 -10.92
C LEU A 465 7.16 -7.01 -10.07
N PRO A 466 5.88 -7.29 -9.74
CA PRO A 466 5.52 -8.49 -8.98
C PRO A 466 5.80 -9.75 -9.79
N PRO A 467 6.05 -10.90 -9.15
CA PRO A 467 6.15 -12.17 -9.84
C PRO A 467 4.78 -12.62 -10.38
N TYR A 468 4.78 -13.56 -11.32
CA TYR A 468 3.62 -14.36 -11.74
C TYR A 468 2.42 -13.63 -12.36
N PHE A 469 2.52 -12.33 -12.66
CA PHE A 469 1.36 -11.56 -13.14
C PHE A 469 1.12 -11.66 -14.66
N ALA A 470 2.17 -11.90 -15.45
CA ALA A 470 2.11 -11.74 -16.90
C ALA A 470 1.67 -13.03 -17.60
N ASN A 471 0.52 -13.00 -18.27
CA ASN A 471 0.11 -14.06 -19.18
C ASN A 471 0.98 -14.05 -20.46
N LEU A 472 1.38 -12.86 -20.87
CA LEU A 472 2.21 -12.63 -22.04
C LEU A 472 3.36 -11.67 -21.70
N ILE A 473 4.59 -12.01 -22.10
CA ILE A 473 5.70 -11.07 -22.17
C ILE A 473 6.17 -11.01 -23.62
N VAL A 474 6.33 -9.81 -24.16
CA VAL A 474 6.82 -9.57 -25.51
C VAL A 474 8.15 -8.84 -25.44
N VAL A 475 9.21 -9.43 -26.02
CA VAL A 475 10.41 -8.67 -26.37
C VAL A 475 10.08 -7.91 -27.65
N ALA A 476 9.85 -6.60 -27.52
CA ALA A 476 9.42 -5.81 -28.65
C ALA A 476 10.49 -5.83 -29.76
N PRO A 477 10.08 -5.77 -31.02
CA PRO A 477 10.99 -5.56 -32.15
C PRO A 477 11.90 -4.36 -31.90
N GLY A 478 13.21 -4.55 -32.07
CA GLY A 478 14.22 -3.52 -31.82
C GLY A 478 14.58 -3.31 -30.34
N ALA A 479 13.95 -4.03 -29.40
CA ALA A 479 14.37 -4.01 -28.00
C ALA A 479 15.65 -4.83 -27.81
N THR A 480 16.48 -4.38 -26.86
CA THR A 480 17.66 -5.13 -26.43
C THR A 480 17.25 -6.47 -25.83
N LEU A 481 17.91 -7.55 -26.28
CA LEU A 481 17.68 -8.87 -25.71
C LEU A 481 18.23 -8.92 -24.28
N PRO A 482 17.48 -9.48 -23.32
CA PRO A 482 17.99 -9.64 -21.97
C PRO A 482 19.18 -10.61 -21.97
N ASP A 483 20.15 -10.37 -21.10
CA ASP A 483 21.17 -11.37 -20.79
C ASP A 483 20.56 -12.56 -19.98
N PRO A 484 21.28 -13.67 -19.77
CA PRO A 484 20.75 -14.83 -19.06
C PRO A 484 20.24 -14.53 -17.63
N ALA A 485 20.90 -13.64 -16.90
CA ALA A 485 20.50 -13.28 -15.53
C ALA A 485 19.20 -12.46 -15.53
N THR A 486 19.11 -11.47 -16.41
CA THR A 486 17.93 -10.64 -16.63
C THR A 486 16.76 -11.49 -17.14
N LEU A 487 17.02 -12.44 -18.04
CA LEU A 487 16.00 -13.36 -18.55
C LEU A 487 15.41 -14.23 -17.43
N LYS A 488 16.22 -14.68 -16.47
CA LYS A 488 15.74 -15.42 -15.30
C LYS A 488 14.79 -14.58 -14.43
N GLN A 489 15.10 -13.29 -14.25
CA GLN A 489 14.20 -12.35 -13.56
C GLN A 489 12.89 -12.16 -14.34
N ILE A 490 12.98 -11.91 -15.65
CA ILE A 490 11.81 -11.74 -16.52
C ILE A 490 10.92 -13.00 -16.51
N PHE A 491 11.53 -14.19 -16.56
CA PHE A 491 10.82 -15.46 -16.47
C PHE A 491 10.07 -15.62 -15.14
N GLY A 492 10.55 -14.98 -14.06
CA GLY A 492 9.87 -14.87 -12.76
C GLY A 492 8.54 -14.12 -12.80
N TRP A 493 8.35 -13.22 -13.76
CA TRP A 493 7.11 -12.46 -13.94
C TRP A 493 6.04 -13.23 -14.72
N LEU A 494 6.41 -14.27 -15.46
CA LEU A 494 5.45 -15.11 -16.18
C LEU A 494 4.53 -15.81 -15.20
N ARG A 495 3.24 -15.72 -15.49
CA ARG A 495 2.20 -16.48 -14.80
C ARG A 495 2.47 -17.99 -14.93
N PRO A 496 2.44 -18.75 -13.83
CA PRO A 496 2.41 -20.21 -13.88
C PRO A 496 1.23 -20.73 -14.71
N TYR A 497 1.26 -22.02 -15.05
CA TYR A 497 0.22 -22.66 -15.86
C TYR A 497 0.04 -22.01 -17.24
N GLY A 498 1.15 -21.78 -17.96
CA GLY A 498 1.13 -21.50 -19.40
C GLY A 498 1.43 -20.05 -19.81
N GLY A 499 1.88 -19.18 -18.91
CA GLY A 499 2.36 -17.84 -19.28
C GLY A 499 3.52 -17.93 -20.29
N ARG A 500 3.51 -17.06 -21.32
CA ARG A 500 4.47 -17.11 -22.43
C ARG A 500 5.30 -15.84 -22.55
N LEU A 501 6.59 -16.00 -22.77
CA LEU A 501 7.48 -14.96 -23.26
C LEU A 501 7.79 -15.19 -24.73
N ILE A 502 7.63 -14.16 -25.55
CA ILE A 502 7.76 -14.23 -27.00
C ILE A 502 8.78 -13.20 -27.47
N GLY A 503 9.71 -13.64 -28.31
CA GLY A 503 10.77 -12.79 -28.85
C GLY A 503 11.37 -13.36 -30.13
N PRO A 504 12.46 -12.75 -30.64
CA PRO A 504 13.16 -13.24 -31.82
C PRO A 504 13.83 -14.59 -31.58
N GLU A 505 14.17 -15.32 -32.64
CA GLU A 505 14.80 -16.66 -32.54
C GLU A 505 16.07 -16.71 -31.69
N SER A 506 16.86 -15.64 -31.70
CA SER A 506 18.08 -15.51 -30.90
C SER A 506 17.84 -15.63 -29.39
N LEU A 507 16.62 -15.39 -28.92
CA LEU A 507 16.22 -15.55 -27.54
C LEU A 507 16.35 -17.01 -27.04
N ALA A 508 16.16 -18.01 -27.91
CA ALA A 508 16.27 -19.42 -27.53
C ALA A 508 17.64 -19.76 -26.93
N ARG A 509 18.73 -19.25 -27.53
CA ARG A 509 20.09 -19.45 -27.01
C ARG A 509 20.29 -18.82 -25.63
N THR A 510 19.67 -17.67 -25.39
CA THR A 510 19.73 -17.00 -24.09
C THR A 510 18.96 -17.81 -23.03
N ALA A 511 17.82 -18.40 -23.41
CA ALA A 511 17.02 -19.24 -22.52
C ALA A 511 17.77 -20.51 -22.09
N GLU A 512 18.46 -21.15 -23.03
CA GLU A 512 19.32 -22.31 -22.77
C GLU A 512 20.43 -21.95 -21.78
N ALA A 513 21.12 -20.83 -21.99
CA ALA A 513 22.15 -20.35 -21.08
C ALA A 513 21.61 -19.94 -19.69
N ALA A 514 20.36 -19.48 -19.61
CA ALA A 514 19.73 -19.04 -18.36
C ALA A 514 19.25 -20.20 -17.47
N GLN A 515 19.13 -21.42 -18.00
CA GLN A 515 18.65 -22.62 -17.29
C GLN A 515 17.32 -22.36 -16.56
N LEU A 516 16.31 -21.91 -17.31
CA LEU A 516 15.02 -21.52 -16.77
C LEU A 516 14.25 -22.75 -16.24
N PRO A 517 13.82 -22.76 -14.96
CA PRO A 517 13.13 -23.91 -14.37
C PRO A 517 11.72 -24.08 -14.95
N GLN A 518 11.34 -25.32 -15.28
CA GLN A 518 10.01 -25.65 -15.85
C GLN A 518 9.65 -24.83 -17.10
N ALA A 519 10.67 -24.44 -17.87
CA ALA A 519 10.50 -23.70 -19.12
C ALA A 519 10.48 -24.65 -20.32
N SER A 520 9.55 -24.38 -21.24
CA SER A 520 9.43 -25.05 -22.54
C SER A 520 9.73 -24.05 -23.63
N VAL A 521 10.75 -24.32 -24.44
CA VAL A 521 11.21 -23.41 -25.50
C VAL A 521 10.80 -23.99 -26.86
N LYS A 522 10.01 -23.25 -27.62
CA LYS A 522 9.52 -23.66 -28.94
C LYS A 522 9.81 -22.59 -30.00
N GLN A 523 10.46 -22.98 -31.08
CA GLN A 523 10.54 -22.17 -32.29
C GLN A 523 9.18 -22.19 -33.00
N LEU A 524 8.75 -21.06 -33.52
CA LEU A 524 7.46 -20.88 -34.19
C LEU A 524 7.70 -20.61 -35.68
N ALA A 525 6.79 -21.08 -36.53
CA ALA A 525 6.89 -20.98 -37.99
C ALA A 525 6.96 -19.53 -38.53
N ASN A 526 6.72 -18.53 -37.67
CA ASN A 526 6.74 -17.12 -37.99
C ASN A 526 8.05 -16.43 -37.56
N GLY A 527 9.15 -17.16 -37.34
CA GLY A 527 10.45 -16.59 -36.96
C GLY A 527 10.49 -16.01 -35.55
N LEU A 528 9.62 -16.50 -34.67
CA LEU A 528 9.58 -16.17 -33.24
C LEU A 528 9.92 -17.40 -32.40
N VAL A 529 10.33 -17.16 -31.16
CA VAL A 529 10.45 -18.20 -30.13
C VAL A 529 9.45 -17.90 -29.02
N ALA A 530 8.79 -18.95 -28.53
CA ALA A 530 7.98 -18.91 -27.32
C ALA A 530 8.67 -19.70 -26.21
N ILE A 531 8.90 -19.04 -25.08
CA ILE A 531 9.30 -19.64 -23.81
C ILE A 531 8.07 -19.69 -22.93
N THR A 532 7.61 -20.90 -22.59
CA THR A 532 6.41 -21.10 -21.78
C THR A 532 6.80 -21.58 -20.39
N ARG A 533 6.21 -20.98 -19.34
CA ARG A 533 6.27 -21.51 -17.97
C ARG A 533 5.19 -22.57 -17.80
N GLU A 534 5.58 -23.83 -17.76
CA GLU A 534 4.64 -24.96 -17.72
C GLU A 534 4.30 -25.38 -16.28
N GLY A 535 3.03 -25.71 -16.07
CA GLY A 535 2.56 -26.32 -14.82
C GLY A 535 2.62 -25.44 -13.57
N ALA A 536 2.54 -26.12 -12.43
CA ALA A 536 2.59 -25.55 -11.08
C ALA A 536 4.01 -25.12 -10.70
N LEU A 537 4.12 -24.16 -9.79
CA LEU A 537 5.39 -23.84 -9.15
C LEU A 537 5.89 -25.05 -8.35
N ALA A 538 7.16 -25.43 -8.51
CA ALA A 538 7.76 -26.51 -7.73
C ALA A 538 7.62 -26.25 -6.22
N GLY A 539 7.03 -27.19 -5.48
CA GLY A 539 6.72 -27.08 -4.05
C GLY A 539 5.34 -26.48 -3.71
N SER A 540 4.58 -26.02 -4.71
CA SER A 540 3.22 -25.48 -4.50
C SER A 540 2.14 -26.57 -4.51
N THR A 541 1.02 -26.30 -3.83
CA THR A 541 -0.08 -27.24 -3.69
C THR A 541 -1.42 -26.65 -4.16
N ASN A 542 -2.31 -27.51 -4.66
CA ASN A 542 -3.73 -27.16 -4.82
C ASN A 542 -4.46 -27.36 -3.48
N TYR A 543 -5.55 -26.62 -3.27
CA TYR A 543 -6.43 -26.78 -2.11
C TYR A 543 -7.89 -26.97 -2.57
N LYS A 544 -8.56 -28.01 -2.06
CA LYS A 544 -9.88 -28.43 -2.56
C LYS A 544 -11.07 -27.89 -1.74
N GLY A 545 -10.82 -27.07 -0.72
CA GLY A 545 -11.88 -26.54 0.16
C GLY A 545 -12.44 -27.58 1.14
N ASP A 546 -11.67 -28.63 1.42
CA ASP A 546 -12.08 -29.84 2.16
C ASP A 546 -11.48 -29.92 3.57
N PHE A 547 -10.86 -28.84 4.06
CA PHE A 547 -10.17 -28.78 5.34
C PHE A 547 -9.07 -29.86 5.48
N GLN A 548 -8.42 -30.23 4.37
CA GLN A 548 -7.19 -31.01 4.40
C GLN A 548 -5.95 -30.10 4.42
N PRO A 549 -4.82 -30.57 4.96
CA PRO A 549 -3.56 -29.81 4.92
C PRO A 549 -3.16 -29.44 3.48
N SER A 550 -2.56 -28.25 3.32
CA SER A 550 -2.05 -27.70 2.07
C SER A 550 -0.65 -27.19 2.34
N ALA A 551 0.29 -28.12 2.44
CA ALA A 551 1.67 -27.87 2.86
C ALA A 551 2.48 -27.23 1.71
N ASP A 552 2.07 -26.03 1.29
CA ASP A 552 2.72 -25.28 0.23
C ASP A 552 4.08 -24.74 0.70
N GLU A 553 5.16 -25.22 0.07
CA GLU A 553 6.53 -24.93 0.51
C GLU A 553 6.93 -23.47 0.27
N LEU A 554 6.39 -22.82 -0.78
CA LEU A 554 6.77 -21.46 -1.15
C LEU A 554 6.12 -20.41 -0.25
N VAL A 555 5.04 -20.75 0.46
CA VAL A 555 4.39 -19.82 1.36
C VAL A 555 5.18 -19.78 2.67
N LYS A 556 6.24 -18.95 2.72
CA LYS A 556 7.12 -18.78 3.88
C LYS A 556 7.20 -17.33 4.32
N ALA A 557 7.17 -17.10 5.63
CA ALA A 557 7.46 -15.78 6.20
C ALA A 557 8.92 -15.35 5.93
N PRO A 558 9.19 -14.06 5.67
CA PRO A 558 8.22 -12.98 5.67
C PRO A 558 7.36 -12.93 4.39
N LEU A 559 6.10 -12.50 4.52
CA LEU A 559 5.13 -12.40 3.43
C LEU A 559 4.73 -10.94 3.16
N GLY A 560 4.71 -10.52 1.90
CA GLY A 560 4.23 -9.19 1.48
C GLY A 560 3.15 -9.26 0.39
N VAL A 561 2.41 -8.18 0.19
CA VAL A 561 1.27 -8.08 -0.72
C VAL A 561 1.70 -8.23 -2.18
N LEU A 562 1.04 -9.16 -2.87
CA LEU A 562 1.18 -9.44 -4.30
C LEU A 562 0.12 -8.70 -5.13
N TRP A 563 -1.13 -8.76 -4.68
CA TRP A 563 -2.25 -8.02 -5.28
C TRP A 563 -3.37 -7.81 -4.26
N PHE A 564 -4.25 -6.85 -4.52
CA PHE A 564 -5.48 -6.65 -3.75
C PHE A 564 -6.64 -6.05 -4.57
N ASP A 565 -7.88 -6.42 -4.23
CA ASP A 565 -9.11 -5.95 -4.88
C ASP A 565 -10.37 -6.27 -4.03
N ASP A 566 -11.44 -5.46 -4.12
CA ASP A 566 -12.72 -5.69 -3.40
C ASP A 566 -13.79 -6.41 -4.26
N THR A 567 -13.44 -6.78 -5.49
CA THR A 567 -14.31 -7.53 -6.42
C THR A 567 -14.63 -8.95 -5.98
N LEU A 568 -13.81 -9.55 -5.10
CA LEU A 568 -13.89 -10.94 -4.65
C LEU A 568 -14.58 -11.08 -3.28
N GLY A 569 -15.55 -10.23 -3.01
CA GLY A 569 -16.37 -10.24 -1.80
C GLY A 569 -17.23 -11.47 -1.67
N ASN A 570 -17.22 -12.05 -0.46
CA ASN A 570 -18.06 -13.16 -0.07
C ASN A 570 -18.70 -12.83 1.30
N PHE A 571 -19.88 -13.41 1.53
CA PHE A 571 -20.51 -13.38 2.84
C PHE A 571 -19.58 -13.97 3.90
N LYS A 572 -19.53 -13.37 5.09
CA LYS A 572 -18.63 -13.77 6.20
C LYS A 572 -18.75 -15.24 6.66
N ARG A 573 -19.78 -15.97 6.18
CA ARG A 573 -20.05 -17.40 6.49
C ARG A 573 -20.09 -18.29 5.23
N ALA A 574 -19.58 -17.83 4.10
CA ALA A 574 -19.48 -18.61 2.87
C ALA A 574 -18.55 -19.86 3.05
N PRO A 575 -18.67 -20.88 2.19
CA PRO A 575 -17.67 -21.97 2.09
C PRO A 575 -16.27 -21.43 1.83
N GLN A 576 -15.23 -22.15 2.25
CA GLN A 576 -13.86 -21.85 1.83
C GLN A 576 -13.73 -21.99 0.31
N PRO A 577 -12.98 -21.10 -0.35
CA PRO A 577 -12.68 -21.24 -1.77
C PRO A 577 -11.73 -22.42 -2.02
N LYS A 578 -11.74 -22.90 -3.26
CA LYS A 578 -10.79 -23.88 -3.78
C LYS A 578 -9.72 -23.16 -4.59
N PHE A 579 -8.51 -23.69 -4.60
CA PHE A 579 -7.37 -23.19 -5.36
C PHE A 579 -6.83 -24.33 -6.22
N ILE A 580 -7.12 -24.26 -7.52
CA ILE A 580 -6.85 -25.34 -8.47
C ILE A 580 -6.14 -24.73 -9.67
N ASP A 581 -4.89 -25.12 -9.87
CA ASP A 581 -4.08 -24.79 -11.04
C ASP A 581 -3.99 -23.28 -11.31
N GLY A 582 -3.80 -22.50 -10.23
CA GLY A 582 -3.70 -21.05 -10.29
C GLY A 582 -5.03 -20.32 -10.45
N VAL A 583 -6.16 -21.03 -10.25
CA VAL A 583 -7.51 -20.46 -10.25
C VAL A 583 -8.16 -20.63 -8.88
N MET A 584 -8.65 -19.52 -8.32
CA MET A 584 -9.50 -19.52 -7.14
C MET A 584 -10.96 -19.69 -7.56
N VAL A 585 -11.61 -20.72 -7.04
CA VAL A 585 -13.04 -21.01 -7.22
C VAL A 585 -13.77 -20.66 -5.92
N SER A 586 -14.57 -19.59 -5.95
CA SER A 586 -15.35 -19.12 -4.80
C SER A 586 -16.84 -19.35 -5.05
N THR A 587 -17.56 -19.81 -4.03
CA THR A 587 -19.00 -20.10 -4.12
C THR A 587 -19.72 -19.41 -2.97
N ASP A 588 -20.16 -18.17 -3.20
CA ASP A 588 -20.78 -17.34 -2.15
C ASP A 588 -22.18 -17.86 -1.77
N LYS A 589 -22.69 -17.38 -0.63
CA LYS A 589 -24.08 -17.60 -0.21
C LYS A 589 -25.00 -16.54 -0.81
N ASP A 590 -26.21 -16.93 -1.18
CA ASP A 590 -27.25 -15.97 -1.54
C ASP A 590 -27.95 -15.43 -0.28
N TRP A 591 -27.21 -14.64 0.49
CA TRP A 591 -27.61 -14.21 1.82
C TRP A 591 -28.60 -13.04 1.81
N LEU A 592 -28.90 -12.45 0.65
CA LEU A 592 -29.84 -11.34 0.49
C LEU A 592 -31.22 -11.76 -0.02
N ASP A 593 -31.38 -12.98 -0.57
CA ASP A 593 -32.68 -13.45 -1.04
C ASP A 593 -33.56 -13.93 0.12
N GLU A 594 -34.51 -13.09 0.52
CA GLU A 594 -35.46 -13.37 1.61
C GLU A 594 -36.40 -14.55 1.29
N SER A 595 -36.68 -14.83 0.01
CA SER A 595 -37.60 -15.90 -0.39
C SER A 595 -37.09 -17.31 -0.06
N THR A 596 -35.78 -17.42 0.15
CA THR A 596 -35.08 -18.68 0.43
C THR A 596 -34.85 -18.92 1.92
N ARG A 597 -35.20 -17.96 2.78
CA ARG A 597 -34.98 -18.04 4.23
C ARG A 597 -36.16 -18.71 4.92
N LYS A 598 -35.94 -19.88 5.51
CA LYS A 598 -36.82 -20.42 6.56
C LYS A 598 -36.11 -20.22 7.92
N GLY A 599 -36.66 -19.38 8.79
CA GLY A 599 -35.99 -19.02 10.04
C GLY A 599 -34.76 -18.12 9.85
N LYS A 600 -33.74 -18.22 10.74
CA LYS A 600 -32.63 -17.25 10.83
C LYS A 600 -31.32 -17.67 10.12
N VAL A 601 -31.23 -18.84 9.50
CA VAL A 601 -29.91 -19.45 9.16
C VAL A 601 -29.82 -20.26 7.85
N ASP A 602 -30.84 -20.20 7.00
CA ASP A 602 -30.89 -20.97 5.76
C ASP A 602 -30.37 -20.13 4.59
N TYR A 603 -29.28 -20.57 3.94
CA TYR A 603 -28.67 -19.90 2.79
C TYR A 603 -28.51 -20.87 1.63
N ARG A 604 -28.86 -20.45 0.41
CA ARG A 604 -28.46 -21.17 -0.81
C ARG A 604 -27.09 -20.70 -1.30
N LEU A 605 -26.46 -21.48 -2.16
CA LEU A 605 -25.22 -21.07 -2.83
C LEU A 605 -25.53 -20.29 -4.10
N ARG A 606 -24.61 -19.40 -4.47
CA ARG A 606 -24.56 -18.76 -5.80
C ARG A 606 -23.67 -19.58 -6.73
N PRO A 607 -23.81 -19.43 -8.06
CA PRO A 607 -22.86 -20.01 -9.01
C PRO A 607 -21.41 -19.61 -8.69
N SER A 608 -20.49 -20.55 -8.93
CA SER A 608 -19.08 -20.32 -8.64
C SER A 608 -18.49 -19.16 -9.45
N LEU A 609 -17.79 -18.27 -8.76
CA LEU A 609 -16.95 -17.22 -9.33
C LEU A 609 -15.52 -17.74 -9.46
N LEU A 610 -14.94 -17.64 -10.66
CA LEU A 610 -13.55 -17.99 -10.90
C LEU A 610 -12.70 -16.73 -10.99
N SER A 611 -11.54 -16.76 -10.34
CA SER A 611 -10.58 -15.66 -10.35
C SER A 611 -9.16 -16.18 -10.38
N ASP A 612 -8.26 -15.37 -10.93
CA ASP A 612 -6.86 -15.69 -11.03
C ASP A 612 -6.13 -15.50 -9.69
N VAL A 613 -5.38 -16.51 -9.24
CA VAL A 613 -4.69 -16.51 -7.93
C VAL A 613 -3.57 -15.47 -7.87
N TYR A 614 -2.93 -15.13 -8.99
CA TYR A 614 -1.74 -14.28 -9.01
C TYR A 614 -2.05 -12.81 -9.27
N THR A 615 -3.26 -12.50 -9.74
CA THR A 615 -3.65 -11.14 -10.13
C THR A 615 -4.97 -10.67 -9.54
N GLY A 616 -5.73 -11.57 -8.89
CA GLY A 616 -7.07 -11.27 -8.35
C GLY A 616 -8.13 -11.02 -9.41
N ARG A 617 -7.78 -11.14 -10.69
CA ARG A 617 -8.70 -10.83 -11.80
C ARG A 617 -9.80 -11.89 -11.87
N VAL A 618 -11.05 -11.45 -11.85
CA VAL A 618 -12.20 -12.31 -12.18
C VAL A 618 -12.06 -12.80 -13.63
N LEU A 619 -12.13 -14.12 -13.81
CA LEU A 619 -12.01 -14.76 -15.11
C LEU A 619 -13.31 -14.61 -15.91
N ASP A 620 -13.18 -14.35 -17.20
CA ASP A 620 -14.30 -14.26 -18.13
C ASP A 620 -14.88 -15.64 -18.43
N ALA A 621 -16.11 -15.70 -18.93
CA ALA A 621 -16.86 -16.96 -19.13
C ALA A 621 -16.15 -17.98 -20.03
N GLY A 622 -15.34 -17.52 -20.99
CA GLY A 622 -14.56 -18.38 -21.89
C GLY A 622 -13.24 -18.89 -21.31
N GLU A 623 -12.82 -18.40 -20.13
CA GLU A 623 -11.56 -18.78 -19.50
C GLU A 623 -11.75 -19.97 -18.55
N ALA A 624 -10.75 -20.85 -18.49
CA ALA A 624 -10.75 -22.10 -17.71
C ALA A 624 -11.99 -23.01 -17.96
N PRO A 625 -12.34 -23.32 -19.23
CA PRO A 625 -13.58 -24.01 -19.57
C PRO A 625 -13.72 -25.39 -18.91
N GLU A 626 -12.64 -26.17 -18.87
CA GLU A 626 -12.65 -27.49 -18.21
C GLU A 626 -12.90 -27.37 -16.71
N LEU A 627 -12.24 -26.41 -16.04
CA LEU A 627 -12.45 -26.18 -14.61
C LEU A 627 -13.88 -25.67 -14.34
N ARG A 628 -14.41 -24.79 -15.19
CA ARG A 628 -15.82 -24.36 -15.09
C ARG A 628 -16.77 -25.54 -15.21
N LYS A 629 -16.56 -26.44 -16.17
CA LYS A 629 -17.36 -27.65 -16.35
C LYS A 629 -17.32 -28.54 -15.10
N GLN A 630 -16.15 -28.68 -14.47
CA GLN A 630 -15.95 -29.55 -13.31
C GLN A 630 -16.42 -28.93 -11.98
N GLN A 631 -16.27 -27.61 -11.80
CA GLN A 631 -16.42 -26.94 -10.50
C GLN A 631 -17.63 -25.99 -10.40
N SER A 632 -18.33 -25.73 -11.50
CA SER A 632 -19.53 -24.87 -11.48
C SER A 632 -20.83 -25.65 -11.22
N GLN A 633 -20.77 -26.98 -11.11
CA GLN A 633 -21.89 -27.80 -10.66
C GLN A 633 -22.06 -27.64 -9.14
N VAL A 634 -22.81 -26.61 -8.77
CA VAL A 634 -23.20 -26.34 -7.39
C VAL A 634 -24.68 -26.67 -7.25
N ASP A 635 -25.06 -27.43 -6.23
CA ASP A 635 -26.46 -27.61 -5.89
C ASP A 635 -27.03 -26.30 -5.34
N LEU A 636 -27.74 -25.58 -6.21
CA LEU A 636 -28.35 -24.29 -5.89
C LEU A 636 -29.66 -24.45 -5.10
N ALA A 637 -30.22 -25.66 -5.00
CA ALA A 637 -31.48 -25.91 -4.31
C ALA A 637 -31.27 -26.24 -2.83
N THR A 638 -30.18 -26.94 -2.49
CA THR A 638 -29.90 -27.36 -1.12
C THR A 638 -29.54 -26.19 -0.21
N ILE A 639 -30.28 -26.11 0.90
CA ILE A 639 -29.99 -25.19 2.00
C ILE A 639 -28.66 -25.58 2.63
N GLN A 640 -27.76 -24.61 2.70
CA GLN A 640 -26.46 -24.78 3.32
C GLN A 640 -26.52 -24.49 4.81
N GLN A 641 -25.66 -25.19 5.55
CA GLN A 641 -25.40 -24.88 6.95
C GLN A 641 -25.03 -23.40 7.17
N SER A 642 -25.39 -22.85 8.33
CA SER A 642 -25.11 -21.45 8.65
C SER A 642 -23.62 -21.11 8.58
N GLN A 643 -22.74 -22.03 8.99
CA GLN A 643 -21.29 -21.87 9.02
C GLN A 643 -20.58 -23.16 8.65
N TYR A 644 -19.42 -23.03 7.99
CA TYR A 644 -18.53 -24.14 7.68
C TYR A 644 -17.43 -24.22 8.73
N ARG A 645 -17.11 -25.41 9.23
CA ARG A 645 -16.05 -25.62 10.21
C ARG A 645 -15.26 -26.88 9.87
N PRO A 646 -13.97 -26.94 10.23
CA PRO A 646 -13.26 -28.20 10.22
C PRO A 646 -13.91 -29.17 11.21
N ALA A 647 -13.85 -30.47 10.92
CA ALA A 647 -14.45 -31.52 11.76
C ALA A 647 -13.92 -31.53 13.21
N THR A 648 -12.73 -30.96 13.43
CA THR A 648 -12.08 -30.82 14.73
C THR A 648 -12.69 -29.72 15.62
N GLN A 649 -13.44 -28.77 15.06
CA GLN A 649 -14.02 -27.64 15.80
C GLN A 649 -15.53 -27.87 16.03
N LYS A 650 -15.87 -28.39 17.21
CA LYS A 650 -17.27 -28.61 17.63
C LYS A 650 -17.80 -27.42 18.42
N ASP A 651 -18.60 -26.57 17.76
CA ASP A 651 -19.41 -25.48 18.34
C ASP A 651 -18.69 -24.43 19.22
N ASP A 652 -17.37 -24.32 19.10
CA ASP A 652 -16.60 -23.29 19.79
C ASP A 652 -16.61 -21.97 19.00
N TRP A 653 -17.18 -20.93 19.62
CA TRP A 653 -17.33 -19.58 19.06
C TRP A 653 -16.20 -18.63 19.47
N ASN A 654 -15.38 -19.04 20.44
CA ASN A 654 -14.21 -18.31 20.90
C ASN A 654 -13.10 -19.29 21.34
N PRO A 655 -12.55 -20.07 20.39
CA PRO A 655 -11.57 -21.09 20.70
C PRO A 655 -10.31 -20.50 21.31
N GLY A 656 -9.78 -21.21 22.31
CA GLY A 656 -8.56 -20.84 23.03
C GLY A 656 -7.32 -20.79 22.13
N ALA A 657 -6.18 -20.44 22.75
CA ALA A 657 -4.91 -20.39 22.03
C ALA A 657 -4.50 -21.79 21.52
N PRO A 658 -4.08 -21.90 20.25
CA PRO A 658 -3.71 -23.19 19.66
C PRO A 658 -2.35 -23.69 20.18
N VAL A 659 -2.22 -25.02 20.20
CA VAL A 659 -0.96 -25.73 20.45
C VAL A 659 -0.72 -26.70 19.28
N ALA A 660 0.37 -26.49 18.52
CA ALA A 660 0.63 -27.23 17.28
C ALA A 660 1.96 -28.00 17.32
N GLY A 661 1.95 -29.16 17.99
CA GLY A 661 3.12 -30.02 18.17
C GLY A 661 4.12 -29.44 19.19
N THR A 662 5.41 -29.72 18.99
CA THR A 662 6.50 -29.26 19.85
C THR A 662 7.46 -28.35 19.09
N ARG A 663 8.21 -27.53 19.83
CA ARG A 663 9.31 -26.72 19.32
C ARG A 663 10.52 -26.79 20.25
N VAL A 664 11.68 -26.40 19.74
CA VAL A 664 12.84 -26.06 20.55
C VAL A 664 12.74 -24.58 20.87
N ASN A 665 12.72 -24.21 22.16
CA ASN A 665 12.65 -22.83 22.59
C ASN A 665 13.89 -22.07 22.07
N PRO A 666 13.73 -20.99 21.28
CA PRO A 666 14.84 -20.30 20.64
C PRO A 666 15.75 -19.55 21.63
N LEU A 667 15.29 -19.33 22.86
CA LEU A 667 16.08 -18.69 23.91
C LEU A 667 16.89 -19.70 24.73
N THR A 668 16.28 -20.83 25.13
CA THR A 668 16.88 -21.77 26.10
C THR A 668 17.40 -23.07 25.49
N GLY A 669 16.95 -23.45 24.31
CA GLY A 669 17.22 -24.77 23.71
C GLY A 669 16.37 -25.92 24.27
N ASP A 670 15.47 -25.64 25.22
CA ASP A 670 14.59 -26.65 25.81
C ASP A 670 13.48 -27.07 24.84
N TYR A 671 13.04 -28.33 24.92
CA TYR A 671 11.86 -28.79 24.21
C TYR A 671 10.58 -28.37 24.94
N GLU A 672 9.65 -27.77 24.21
CA GLU A 672 8.36 -27.34 24.76
C GLU A 672 7.21 -27.55 23.77
N ALA A 673 5.98 -27.49 24.28
CA ALA A 673 4.80 -27.45 23.43
C ALA A 673 4.82 -26.15 22.59
N ARG A 674 4.54 -26.26 21.29
CA ARG A 674 4.44 -25.09 20.40
C ARG A 674 3.10 -24.40 20.62
N ALA A 675 3.04 -23.56 21.66
CA ALA A 675 1.93 -22.65 21.92
C ALA A 675 2.26 -21.25 21.36
N PHE A 676 1.25 -20.57 20.81
CA PHE A 676 1.41 -19.22 20.27
C PHE A 676 0.17 -18.36 20.51
N PRO A 677 0.34 -17.02 20.60
CA PRO A 677 -0.75 -16.12 20.93
C PRO A 677 -1.88 -16.18 19.90
N LYS A 678 -3.11 -16.26 20.40
CA LYS A 678 -4.34 -16.00 19.65
C LYS A 678 -5.23 -15.17 20.55
N SER A 679 -5.71 -14.03 20.05
CA SER A 679 -6.74 -13.24 20.72
C SER A 679 -8.13 -13.76 20.30
N TYR A 680 -9.00 -12.89 19.81
CA TYR A 680 -10.37 -13.27 19.42
C TYR A 680 -10.47 -13.75 17.97
N GLY A 681 -11.26 -14.80 17.74
CA GLY A 681 -11.59 -15.29 16.40
C GLY A 681 -12.35 -16.61 16.43
N CYS A 682 -13.44 -16.68 15.65
CA CYS A 682 -14.37 -17.82 15.66
C CYS A 682 -13.89 -19.07 14.89
N ASP A 683 -12.74 -19.03 14.21
CA ASP A 683 -12.34 -20.06 13.24
C ASP A 683 -11.48 -21.20 13.81
N GLY A 684 -11.15 -21.18 15.10
CA GLY A 684 -10.33 -22.22 15.75
C GLY A 684 -8.85 -22.23 15.36
N GLY A 685 -8.54 -21.68 14.18
CA GLY A 685 -7.28 -21.87 13.51
C GLY A 685 -7.22 -23.20 12.74
N PHE A 686 -6.37 -23.24 11.72
CA PHE A 686 -6.20 -24.40 10.86
C PHE A 686 -4.73 -24.66 10.54
N ASP A 687 -4.29 -25.91 10.72
CA ASP A 687 -2.94 -26.36 10.43
C ASP A 687 -2.84 -26.88 8.99
N TYR A 688 -2.21 -26.09 8.12
CA TYR A 688 -1.96 -26.44 6.72
C TYR A 688 -0.65 -27.22 6.52
N GLY A 689 0.04 -27.65 7.57
CA GLY A 689 1.30 -28.41 7.47
C GLY A 689 2.50 -27.55 7.82
N HIS A 690 2.88 -26.57 6.99
CA HIS A 690 3.96 -25.61 7.33
C HIS A 690 3.44 -24.37 8.06
N LEU A 691 2.23 -23.93 7.71
CA LEU A 691 1.58 -22.75 8.26
C LEU A 691 0.40 -23.14 9.13
N TYR A 692 0.27 -22.46 10.26
CA TYR A 692 -0.96 -22.43 11.04
C TYR A 692 -1.64 -21.08 10.80
N THR A 693 -2.87 -21.08 10.33
CA THR A 693 -3.61 -19.85 9.97
C THR A 693 -4.83 -19.67 10.85
N MET A 694 -5.21 -18.44 11.16
CA MET A 694 -6.31 -18.18 12.09
C MET A 694 -6.79 -16.74 12.02
N ARG A 695 -7.91 -16.47 12.70
CA ARG A 695 -8.31 -15.14 13.13
C ARG A 695 -7.78 -14.89 14.55
N SER A 696 -6.94 -13.89 14.69
CA SER A 696 -6.45 -13.37 15.96
C SER A 696 -6.64 -11.85 15.94
N GLY A 697 -7.87 -11.40 16.19
CA GLY A 697 -8.30 -10.02 15.94
C GLY A 697 -8.47 -9.73 14.46
N THR A 698 -7.38 -9.78 13.70
CA THR A 698 -7.34 -9.68 12.22
C THR A 698 -7.03 -11.05 11.60
N ALA A 699 -6.89 -11.13 10.29
CA ALA A 699 -6.25 -12.29 9.67
C ALA A 699 -4.82 -12.45 10.24
N ALA A 700 -4.43 -13.68 10.56
CA ALA A 700 -3.14 -13.98 11.17
C ALA A 700 -2.62 -15.37 10.77
N PHE A 701 -1.32 -15.56 10.87
CA PHE A 701 -0.67 -16.84 10.64
C PHE A 701 0.58 -17.02 11.51
N TYR A 702 1.02 -18.27 11.62
CA TYR A 702 2.22 -18.70 12.31
C TYR A 702 2.97 -19.67 11.37
N ASP A 703 4.22 -19.35 11.01
CA ASP A 703 5.07 -20.23 10.21
C ASP A 703 5.86 -21.17 11.13
N LYS A 704 5.54 -22.48 11.11
CA LYS A 704 6.15 -23.48 11.99
C LYS A 704 7.60 -23.81 11.64
N ARG A 705 8.10 -23.36 10.47
CA ARG A 705 9.52 -23.52 10.08
C ARG A 705 10.37 -22.41 10.68
N LEU A 706 9.83 -21.18 10.70
CA LEU A 706 10.54 -20.02 11.26
C LEU A 706 10.37 -19.92 12.78
N ASP A 707 9.19 -20.24 13.32
CA ASP A 707 8.84 -20.11 14.74
C ASP A 707 9.06 -18.67 15.29
N SER A 708 8.74 -17.65 14.48
CA SER A 708 8.89 -16.23 14.85
C SER A 708 7.77 -15.68 15.74
N GLY A 709 6.67 -16.40 15.93
CA GLY A 709 5.47 -15.90 16.63
C GLY A 709 4.27 -15.70 15.70
N THR A 710 3.17 -15.19 16.27
CA THR A 710 1.94 -14.90 15.51
C THR A 710 2.10 -13.59 14.73
N ILE A 711 2.01 -13.69 13.41
CA ILE A 711 2.08 -12.56 12.48
C ILE A 711 0.66 -12.17 12.08
N HIS A 712 0.35 -10.88 12.12
CA HIS A 712 -0.97 -10.37 11.79
C HIS A 712 -0.95 -9.67 10.42
N VAL A 713 -1.85 -10.10 9.54
CA VAL A 713 -2.20 -9.39 8.31
C VAL A 713 -3.23 -8.34 8.72
N SER A 714 -2.73 -7.19 9.16
CA SER A 714 -3.56 -6.13 9.71
C SER A 714 -4.40 -5.44 8.63
N GLY A 715 -5.65 -5.11 8.96
CA GLY A 715 -6.57 -4.42 8.07
C GLY A 715 -7.73 -5.28 7.56
N PRO A 716 -7.51 -6.45 6.92
CA PRO A 716 -8.58 -7.33 6.50
C PRO A 716 -9.12 -8.16 7.68
N ARG A 717 -10.38 -8.54 7.55
CA ARG A 717 -11.05 -9.48 8.44
C ARG A 717 -11.15 -10.84 7.76
N SER A 718 -10.67 -11.89 8.42
CA SER A 718 -10.99 -13.27 8.00
C SER A 718 -12.44 -13.65 8.34
N GLY A 719 -12.95 -14.65 7.63
CA GLY A 719 -14.31 -15.17 7.82
C GLY A 719 -14.59 -15.75 9.21
N CYS A 720 -15.81 -16.24 9.43
CA CYS A 720 -16.11 -17.09 10.60
C CYS A 720 -15.43 -18.46 10.52
N THR A 721 -15.04 -18.86 9.32
CA THR A 721 -14.15 -19.98 9.01
C THR A 721 -12.81 -19.38 8.56
N SER A 722 -11.69 -20.06 8.83
CA SER A 722 -10.38 -19.56 8.41
C SER A 722 -10.41 -19.37 6.90
N SER A 723 -10.17 -18.13 6.45
CA SER A 723 -10.14 -17.74 5.05
C SER A 723 -8.74 -17.31 4.65
N VAL A 724 -7.72 -17.83 5.34
CA VAL A 724 -6.30 -17.53 5.14
C VAL A 724 -5.67 -18.85 4.69
N ILE A 725 -5.40 -19.01 3.39
CA ILE A 725 -5.20 -20.33 2.78
C ILE A 725 -3.90 -20.33 1.94
N PRO A 726 -2.89 -21.13 2.32
CA PRO A 726 -1.69 -21.33 1.51
C PRO A 726 -1.98 -22.29 0.36
N ALA A 727 -1.85 -21.82 -0.88
CA ALA A 727 -2.01 -22.64 -2.07
C ALA A 727 -1.43 -21.94 -3.31
N ASN A 728 -1.01 -22.73 -4.30
CA ASN A 728 -0.41 -22.28 -5.56
C ASN A 728 0.76 -21.30 -5.37
N GLY A 729 1.54 -21.49 -4.31
CA GLY A 729 2.76 -20.73 -4.02
C GLY A 729 2.54 -19.37 -3.34
N VAL A 730 1.31 -19.03 -2.96
CA VAL A 730 0.96 -17.76 -2.31
C VAL A 730 0.02 -17.96 -1.11
N LEU A 731 0.02 -17.02 -0.17
CA LEU A 731 -0.97 -16.99 0.92
C LEU A 731 -2.20 -16.19 0.49
N ASN A 732 -3.31 -16.87 0.26
CA ASN A 732 -4.55 -16.25 -0.20
C ASN A 732 -5.41 -15.80 0.98
N VAL A 733 -5.89 -14.56 0.94
CA VAL A 733 -6.79 -13.95 1.94
C VAL A 733 -8.01 -13.38 1.21
N PRO A 734 -8.95 -14.22 0.74
CA PRO A 734 -10.21 -13.78 0.16
C PRO A 734 -11.04 -12.89 1.09
N TYR A 735 -11.90 -12.05 0.50
CA TYR A 735 -12.67 -11.02 1.19
C TYR A 735 -13.94 -11.59 1.84
N PHE A 736 -13.85 -12.08 3.07
CA PHE A 736 -14.96 -12.70 3.83
C PHE A 736 -15.59 -11.74 4.84
N PHE A 737 -15.90 -10.53 4.41
CA PHE A 737 -16.42 -9.48 5.28
C PHE A 737 -17.88 -9.12 5.01
N GLU A 738 -18.44 -9.49 3.85
CA GLU A 738 -19.80 -9.04 3.51
C GLU A 738 -20.82 -9.48 4.58
N GLY A 739 -21.74 -8.56 4.90
CA GLY A 739 -22.67 -8.71 6.01
C GLY A 739 -22.07 -8.41 7.40
N CYS A 740 -20.92 -7.72 7.46
CA CYS A 740 -20.31 -7.22 8.69
C CYS A 740 -20.34 -5.68 8.79
N SER A 741 -20.40 -5.13 10.01
CA SER A 741 -20.26 -3.69 10.30
C SER A 741 -19.01 -3.33 11.12
N CYS A 742 -18.10 -4.27 11.36
CA CYS A 742 -16.86 -4.02 12.10
C CYS A 742 -15.96 -3.06 11.32
N SER A 743 -15.29 -2.14 11.98
CA SER A 743 -14.52 -1.05 11.35
C SER A 743 -13.10 -1.46 10.94
N TYR A 744 -12.90 -2.71 10.49
CA TYR A 744 -11.62 -3.19 9.97
C TYR A 744 -11.24 -2.45 8.69
N PRO A 745 -10.11 -1.72 8.64
CA PRO A 745 -9.89 -0.68 7.65
C PRO A 745 -9.74 -1.17 6.21
N LEU A 746 -9.46 -2.46 5.95
CA LEU A 746 -9.24 -2.95 4.59
C LEU A 746 -10.27 -4.00 4.20
N PRO A 747 -11.49 -3.60 3.82
CA PRO A 747 -12.54 -4.51 3.39
C PRO A 747 -12.31 -4.98 1.93
N MET A 748 -11.25 -5.78 1.72
CA MET A 748 -10.88 -6.28 0.39
C MET A 748 -10.13 -7.62 0.46
N ALA A 749 -10.00 -8.29 -0.69
CA ALA A 749 -9.24 -9.52 -0.83
C ALA A 749 -7.78 -9.19 -1.15
N LEU A 750 -6.88 -10.08 -0.79
CA LEU A 750 -5.48 -10.00 -1.20
C LEU A 750 -4.85 -11.39 -1.32
N SER A 751 -3.69 -11.45 -1.98
CA SER A 751 -2.73 -12.54 -1.80
C SER A 751 -1.36 -12.00 -1.42
N LEU A 752 -0.60 -12.80 -0.68
CA LEU A 752 0.75 -12.49 -0.22
C LEU A 752 1.77 -13.46 -0.83
N VAL A 753 2.96 -12.96 -1.13
CA VAL A 753 4.11 -13.73 -1.66
C VAL A 753 5.27 -13.67 -0.68
N SER A 754 6.09 -14.73 -0.65
CA SER A 754 7.30 -14.77 0.17
C SER A 754 8.32 -13.73 -0.29
N LEU A 755 8.87 -13.00 0.68
CA LEU A 755 9.88 -11.98 0.49
C LEU A 755 11.19 -12.39 1.17
N PRO A 756 12.33 -11.79 0.78
CA PRO A 756 13.61 -12.07 1.43
C PRO A 756 13.56 -11.78 2.95
N PRO A 757 14.36 -12.49 3.77
CA PRO A 757 14.44 -12.26 5.22
C PRO A 757 14.81 -10.83 5.65
N THR A 758 15.31 -10.01 4.72
CA THR A 758 15.56 -8.57 4.93
C THR A 758 14.30 -7.73 4.96
N PHE A 759 13.17 -8.20 4.43
CA PHE A 759 11.87 -7.50 4.50
C PHE A 759 11.38 -7.44 5.95
N GLU A 760 10.82 -6.32 6.35
CA GLU A 760 10.32 -6.10 7.72
C GLU A 760 8.97 -6.74 7.96
N GLN A 761 8.90 -7.59 8.98
CA GLN A 761 7.67 -8.20 9.43
C GLN A 761 7.81 -8.55 10.91
N TRP A 762 6.83 -8.14 11.71
CA TRP A 762 6.86 -8.29 13.16
C TRP A 762 5.80 -9.28 13.63
N ALA A 763 6.11 -9.95 14.73
CA ALA A 763 5.27 -10.96 15.33
C ALA A 763 5.12 -10.74 16.83
N ALA A 764 4.06 -11.31 17.40
CA ALA A 764 3.92 -11.48 18.85
C ALA A 764 4.31 -12.93 19.19
N TRP A 765 5.43 -13.13 19.88
CA TRP A 765 5.96 -14.48 20.12
C TRP A 765 5.20 -15.23 21.23
N GLY A 766 4.82 -14.52 22.29
CA GLY A 766 4.16 -15.08 23.47
C GLY A 766 4.81 -14.65 24.78
N ALA A 767 4.01 -14.57 25.84
CA ALA A 767 4.52 -14.22 27.16
C ALA A 767 5.26 -15.41 27.78
N THR A 768 6.50 -15.18 28.21
CA THR A 768 7.29 -16.12 29.00
C THR A 768 7.77 -15.42 30.27
N PRO A 769 7.43 -15.92 31.46
CA PRO A 769 7.90 -15.34 32.72
C PRO A 769 9.43 -15.29 32.83
N SER A 770 9.96 -14.29 33.54
CA SER A 770 11.42 -14.13 33.70
C SER A 770 12.07 -15.28 34.48
N ASN A 771 11.37 -15.83 35.48
CA ASN A 771 11.85 -16.96 36.27
C ASN A 771 12.04 -18.25 35.46
N SER A 772 11.29 -18.45 34.37
CA SER A 772 11.50 -19.61 33.48
C SER A 772 12.72 -19.44 32.58
N LEU A 773 13.23 -18.22 32.40
CA LEU A 773 14.40 -17.91 31.57
C LEU A 773 15.69 -17.78 32.39
N ALA A 774 15.60 -17.49 33.69
CA ALA A 774 16.74 -17.20 34.55
C ALA A 774 17.81 -18.30 34.51
N GLY A 775 19.01 -17.92 34.04
CA GLY A 775 20.18 -18.82 33.95
C GLY A 775 20.08 -19.87 32.84
N LYS A 776 19.09 -19.78 31.95
CA LYS A 776 18.85 -20.75 30.88
C LYS A 776 19.05 -20.19 29.48
N VAL A 777 19.09 -18.87 29.30
CA VAL A 777 19.16 -18.27 27.97
C VAL A 777 20.54 -18.52 27.34
N GLU A 778 20.56 -19.27 26.25
CA GLU A 778 21.75 -19.55 25.44
C GLU A 778 21.85 -18.62 24.24
N ARG A 779 20.74 -18.01 23.81
CA ARG A 779 20.70 -17.09 22.69
C ARG A 779 19.59 -16.06 22.83
N VAL A 780 19.87 -14.81 22.46
CA VAL A 780 18.85 -13.76 22.32
C VAL A 780 19.34 -12.62 21.45
N GLY A 781 18.44 -11.97 20.71
CA GLY A 781 18.66 -10.64 20.17
C GLY A 781 17.85 -9.59 20.94
N ILE A 782 18.41 -8.44 21.23
CA ILE A 782 17.68 -7.27 21.73
C ILE A 782 17.65 -6.23 20.62
N ASN A 783 16.45 -5.84 20.18
CA ASN A 783 16.25 -4.82 19.14
C ASN A 783 15.62 -3.57 19.76
N PHE A 784 16.40 -2.50 19.86
CA PHE A 784 15.97 -1.29 20.55
C PHE A 784 14.99 -0.50 19.70
N GLY A 785 13.85 -0.10 20.27
CA GLY A 785 12.82 0.68 19.60
C GLY A 785 11.93 -0.08 18.61
N ALA A 786 12.20 -1.38 18.38
CA ALA A 786 11.43 -2.20 17.46
C ALA A 786 9.98 -2.40 17.91
N PRO A 787 9.03 -2.51 16.97
CA PRO A 787 7.62 -2.58 17.28
C PRO A 787 7.16 -3.99 17.67
N GLY A 788 7.98 -5.03 17.54
CA GLY A 788 7.61 -6.41 17.89
C GLY A 788 8.80 -7.37 17.90
N ASP A 789 8.49 -8.66 18.04
CA ASP A 789 9.50 -9.71 18.09
C ASP A 789 9.70 -10.34 16.70
N ARG A 790 10.90 -10.88 16.48
CA ARG A 790 11.22 -11.58 15.24
C ARG A 790 12.34 -12.59 15.40
N LYS A 791 12.20 -13.77 14.79
CA LYS A 791 13.26 -14.78 14.75
C LYS A 791 14.00 -14.80 13.40
N THR A 792 15.31 -15.02 13.42
CA THR A 792 16.13 -15.33 12.24
C THR A 792 16.09 -16.82 11.89
N ASP A 793 16.60 -17.20 10.71
CA ASP A 793 16.52 -18.59 10.23
C ASP A 793 17.34 -19.55 11.14
N ASP A 794 18.56 -19.18 11.56
CA ASP A 794 19.43 -20.00 12.41
C ASP A 794 19.13 -19.90 13.92
N GLY A 795 18.02 -19.28 14.32
CA GLY A 795 17.47 -19.47 15.66
C GLY A 795 17.43 -18.27 16.59
N THR A 796 18.01 -17.11 16.23
CA THR A 796 18.03 -15.94 17.12
C THR A 796 16.65 -15.30 17.18
N LEU A 797 15.98 -15.40 18.33
CA LEU A 797 14.79 -14.61 18.62
C LEU A 797 15.21 -13.21 19.09
N TRP A 798 14.89 -12.21 18.26
CA TRP A 798 15.04 -10.80 18.56
C TRP A 798 13.79 -10.28 19.27
N LEU A 799 14.00 -9.77 20.47
CA LEU A 799 12.99 -9.17 21.32
C LEU A 799 12.97 -7.66 21.12
N GLY A 800 11.78 -7.09 20.88
CA GLY A 800 11.62 -5.63 20.84
C GLY A 800 11.79 -5.03 22.24
N PHE A 801 12.65 -4.01 22.39
CA PHE A 801 12.88 -3.34 23.67
C PHE A 801 12.75 -1.80 23.59
N PRO A 802 11.89 -1.15 24.40
CA PRO A 802 10.92 -1.79 25.30
C PRO A 802 9.85 -2.56 24.51
N ALA A 803 9.28 -3.59 25.13
CA ALA A 803 8.27 -4.42 24.48
C ALA A 803 6.96 -3.64 24.29
N VAL A 804 6.63 -3.34 23.03
CA VAL A 804 5.40 -2.61 22.62
C VAL A 804 4.53 -3.40 21.62
N GLY A 805 4.99 -4.57 21.18
CA GLY A 805 4.41 -5.38 20.10
C GLY A 805 3.51 -6.53 20.51
N GLY A 806 2.91 -6.45 21.69
CA GLY A 806 2.12 -7.53 22.27
C GLY A 806 2.93 -8.50 23.13
N PRO A 807 2.38 -9.70 23.40
CA PRO A 807 3.01 -10.69 24.27
C PRO A 807 4.41 -11.10 23.78
N SER A 808 5.39 -10.89 24.64
CA SER A 808 6.81 -11.14 24.39
C SER A 808 7.46 -11.78 25.63
N PRO A 809 8.52 -12.60 25.47
CA PRO A 809 9.32 -13.11 26.59
C PRO A 809 9.82 -12.00 27.53
N LYS A 810 9.62 -12.18 28.84
CA LYS A 810 10.04 -11.21 29.86
C LYS A 810 11.51 -11.43 30.23
N MET A 811 12.41 -10.86 29.44
CA MET A 811 13.82 -10.74 29.82
C MET A 811 14.07 -9.48 30.66
N GLU A 812 14.97 -9.59 31.62
CA GLU A 812 15.42 -8.46 32.42
C GLU A 812 16.53 -7.73 31.66
N VAL A 813 16.16 -6.60 31.06
CA VAL A 813 17.06 -5.68 30.34
C VAL A 813 17.03 -4.34 31.06
N ARG A 814 18.19 -3.91 31.56
CA ARG A 814 18.37 -2.61 32.23
C ARG A 814 19.16 -1.68 31.35
N THR A 815 18.74 -0.42 31.26
CA THR A 815 19.46 0.63 30.53
C THR A 815 19.92 1.71 31.50
N GLU A 816 21.04 2.33 31.19
CA GLU A 816 21.56 3.52 31.86
C GLU A 816 21.76 4.61 30.79
N PRO A 817 21.12 5.78 30.90
CA PRO A 817 20.07 6.12 31.88
C PRO A 817 18.84 5.19 31.74
N ALA A 818 18.00 5.12 32.78
CA ALA A 818 16.87 4.19 32.83
C ALA A 818 15.79 4.43 31.75
N ALA A 819 15.73 5.64 31.21
CA ALA A 819 14.80 6.04 30.16
C ALA A 819 15.57 6.77 29.03
N PRO A 820 16.33 6.03 28.21
CA PRO A 820 17.04 6.63 27.08
C PRO A 820 16.07 6.93 25.93
N GLU A 821 16.54 7.65 24.91
CA GLU A 821 15.71 8.04 23.78
C GLU A 821 15.65 6.92 22.72
N PHE A 822 14.53 6.19 22.65
CA PHE A 822 14.29 5.20 21.60
C PHE A 822 13.75 5.84 20.32
N TYR A 823 14.16 5.32 19.17
CA TYR A 823 13.64 5.72 17.87
C TYR A 823 13.29 4.51 17.02
N TYR A 824 12.42 4.74 16.04
CA TYR A 824 12.07 3.78 15.01
C TYR A 824 11.99 4.51 13.67
N ARG A 825 12.48 3.85 12.63
CA ARG A 825 12.24 4.13 11.22
C ARG A 825 11.81 2.83 10.57
N HIS A 826 11.07 2.91 9.47
CA HIS A 826 10.82 1.72 8.67
C HIS A 826 12.11 1.26 7.97
N SER A 827 12.37 -0.04 7.92
CA SER A 827 13.62 -0.60 7.37
C SER A 827 13.81 -0.38 5.87
N VAL A 828 12.76 0.06 5.16
CA VAL A 828 12.85 0.51 3.76
C VAL A 828 13.87 1.63 3.57
N TRP A 829 14.20 2.37 4.62
CA TRP A 829 15.19 3.44 4.61
C TRP A 829 16.64 2.93 4.69
N ILE A 830 16.89 1.67 5.02
CA ILE A 830 18.24 1.11 5.10
C ILE A 830 18.77 0.82 3.69
N GLU A 831 19.86 1.50 3.32
CA GLU A 831 20.37 1.55 1.93
C GLU A 831 21.62 0.71 1.68
N GLY A 832 22.12 0.03 2.72
CA GLY A 832 23.26 -0.88 2.60
C GLY A 832 23.95 -1.15 3.92
N GLY A 833 25.17 -1.68 3.83
CA GLY A 833 25.94 -2.18 4.98
C GLY A 833 25.81 -3.68 5.16
N GLU A 834 26.23 -4.21 6.30
CA GLU A 834 26.09 -5.63 6.64
C GLU A 834 25.24 -5.77 7.92
N GLY A 835 24.15 -6.52 7.82
CA GLY A 835 23.24 -6.83 8.92
C GLY A 835 21.77 -6.81 8.52
N TRP A 836 20.91 -7.05 9.50
CA TRP A 836 19.46 -7.08 9.31
C TRP A 836 18.87 -5.65 9.23
N PRO A 837 18.24 -5.25 8.11
CA PRO A 837 17.64 -3.91 7.98
C PRO A 837 16.65 -3.56 9.09
N TRP A 838 15.78 -4.51 9.45
CA TRP A 838 14.79 -4.35 10.50
C TRP A 838 15.39 -4.32 11.93
N VAL A 839 16.68 -4.64 12.10
CA VAL A 839 17.42 -4.35 13.35
C VAL A 839 17.98 -2.94 13.31
N GLY A 840 18.61 -2.53 12.21
CA GLY A 840 19.22 -1.20 12.11
C GLY A 840 18.24 -0.04 11.90
N ALA A 841 16.97 -0.31 11.61
CA ALA A 841 15.97 0.73 11.40
C ALA A 841 15.44 1.35 12.71
N SER A 842 15.61 0.66 13.83
CA SER A 842 15.26 1.15 15.16
C SER A 842 16.49 1.15 16.07
N GLY A 843 16.48 2.00 17.09
CA GLY A 843 17.58 2.04 18.03
C GLY A 843 17.32 2.88 19.26
N VAL A 844 18.40 3.09 20.02
CA VAL A 844 18.43 3.93 21.21
C VAL A 844 19.59 4.92 21.12
N LYS A 845 19.34 6.16 21.51
CA LYS A 845 20.29 7.27 21.58
C LYS A 845 20.60 7.63 23.03
N GLY A 846 21.84 8.07 23.29
CA GLY A 846 22.29 8.50 24.61
C GLY A 846 22.44 7.37 25.63
N LEU A 847 22.50 6.12 25.18
CA LEU A 847 22.70 4.94 26.02
C LEU A 847 24.14 4.91 26.56
N GLN A 848 24.31 4.85 27.88
CA GLN A 848 25.61 4.71 28.56
C GLN A 848 25.90 3.24 28.88
N ALA A 849 24.89 2.48 29.30
CA ALA A 849 25.02 1.04 29.47
C ALA A 849 23.71 0.32 29.20
N VAL A 850 23.82 -0.94 28.76
CA VAL A 850 22.72 -1.90 28.79
C VAL A 850 23.20 -3.21 29.38
N THR A 851 22.42 -3.76 30.32
CA THR A 851 22.66 -5.06 30.93
C THR A 851 21.53 -6.00 30.58
N VAL A 852 21.86 -7.16 30.01
CA VAL A 852 20.94 -8.25 29.70
C VAL A 852 21.16 -9.37 30.70
N ALA A 853 20.13 -9.75 31.46
CA ALA A 853 20.19 -10.80 32.48
C ALA A 853 19.46 -12.08 32.08
N GLY A 854 19.64 -13.15 32.85
CA GLY A 854 19.03 -14.46 32.61
C GLY A 854 19.83 -15.38 31.69
N LEU A 855 21.03 -14.97 31.28
CA LEU A 855 21.92 -15.77 30.45
C LEU A 855 22.45 -16.98 31.21
N LYS A 856 22.62 -18.10 30.51
CA LYS A 856 23.33 -19.27 31.03
C LYS A 856 24.82 -18.96 31.18
N ALA A 857 25.47 -19.51 32.19
CA ALA A 857 26.91 -19.31 32.34
C ALA A 857 27.68 -19.92 31.15
N GLY A 858 28.68 -19.21 30.64
CA GLY A 858 29.51 -19.67 29.53
C GLY A 858 30.15 -18.56 28.72
N THR A 859 30.62 -18.95 27.54
CA THR A 859 31.28 -18.05 26.59
C THR A 859 30.34 -17.74 25.43
N TYR A 860 30.33 -16.48 24.99
CA TYR A 860 29.41 -15.97 23.99
C TYR A 860 30.13 -15.25 22.85
N THR A 861 29.49 -15.27 21.68
CA THR A 861 29.73 -14.33 20.59
C THR A 861 28.64 -13.28 20.63
N VAL A 862 29.04 -12.02 20.54
CA VAL A 862 28.14 -10.85 20.59
C VAL A 862 28.25 -10.09 19.27
N ARG A 863 27.13 -9.80 18.61
CA ARG A 863 27.08 -8.81 17.53
C ARG A 863 26.41 -7.53 18.01
N LEU A 864 27.05 -6.41 17.72
CA LEU A 864 26.53 -5.07 17.98
C LEU A 864 26.21 -4.41 16.65
N THR A 865 24.96 -4.03 16.47
CA THR A 865 24.47 -3.39 15.24
C THR A 865 24.29 -1.89 15.46
N PHE A 866 24.79 -1.10 14.52
CA PHE A 866 24.71 0.35 14.49
C PHE A 866 24.20 0.84 13.13
N ALA A 867 23.44 1.92 13.13
CA ALA A 867 23.08 2.71 11.96
C ALA A 867 22.82 4.16 12.40
N GLU A 868 23.38 5.13 11.70
CA GLU A 868 23.13 6.55 11.99
C GLU A 868 21.78 6.97 11.36
N PRO A 869 20.75 7.31 12.16
CA PRO A 869 19.43 7.66 11.63
C PRO A 869 19.34 9.09 11.08
N GLU A 870 20.24 10.00 11.47
CA GLU A 870 20.14 11.42 11.14
C GLU A 870 20.86 11.72 9.82
N ALA A 871 20.08 12.00 8.76
CA ALA A 871 20.61 12.34 7.43
C ALA A 871 21.56 13.55 7.41
N GLY A 872 21.45 14.45 8.40
CA GLY A 872 22.32 15.64 8.54
C GLY A 872 23.61 15.41 9.34
N MET A 873 23.81 14.22 9.93
CA MET A 873 24.98 13.91 10.73
C MET A 873 26.24 13.88 9.86
N LYS A 874 27.36 14.34 10.42
CA LYS A 874 28.68 14.33 9.76
C LYS A 874 29.62 13.35 10.44
N ALA A 875 30.58 12.83 9.67
CA ALA A 875 31.65 12.01 10.22
C ALA A 875 32.37 12.78 11.33
N GLY A 876 32.65 12.09 12.44
CA GLY A 876 33.20 12.65 13.66
C GLY A 876 32.20 13.32 14.59
N GLY A 877 30.92 13.46 14.18
CA GLY A 877 29.86 14.05 15.01
C GLY A 877 29.47 13.19 16.21
N ARG A 878 29.73 11.88 16.15
CA ARG A 878 29.57 10.93 17.26
C ARG A 878 30.78 10.01 17.32
N LYS A 879 31.49 10.05 18.43
CA LYS A 879 32.61 9.13 18.70
C LYS A 879 32.50 8.57 20.09
N PHE A 880 32.62 7.26 20.24
CA PHE A 880 32.52 6.61 21.53
C PHE A 880 33.30 5.30 21.59
N THR A 881 33.67 4.89 22.80
CA THR A 881 34.26 3.57 23.05
C THR A 881 33.16 2.61 23.49
N VAL A 882 33.19 1.39 22.97
CA VAL A 882 32.29 0.32 23.39
C VAL A 882 33.05 -0.69 24.23
N ARG A 883 32.54 -0.99 25.41
CA ARG A 883 33.06 -2.03 26.31
C ARG A 883 32.07 -3.16 26.44
N LEU A 884 32.55 -4.40 26.37
CA LEU A 884 31.79 -5.58 26.71
C LEU A 884 32.31 -6.12 28.03
N GLN A 885 31.41 -6.22 29.01
CA GLN A 885 31.78 -6.36 30.42
C GLN A 885 32.76 -5.26 30.83
N ASN A 886 34.00 -5.62 31.15
CA ASN A 886 35.07 -4.69 31.56
C ASN A 886 36.16 -4.52 30.49
N GLN A 887 35.99 -5.11 29.29
CA GLN A 887 37.00 -5.07 28.22
C GLN A 887 36.61 -4.08 27.13
N ILE A 888 37.58 -3.33 26.60
CA ILE A 888 37.39 -2.49 25.41
C ILE A 888 37.17 -3.43 24.22
N ALA A 889 36.00 -3.31 23.60
CA ALA A 889 35.60 -4.07 22.43
C ALA A 889 35.84 -3.28 21.13
N LEU A 890 35.50 -1.98 21.15
CA LEU A 890 35.68 -1.06 20.02
C LEU A 890 36.14 0.28 20.60
N GLU A 891 37.24 0.83 20.07
CA GLU A 891 37.80 2.09 20.53
C GLU A 891 37.58 3.17 19.47
N HIS A 892 37.16 4.37 19.90
CA HIS A 892 36.90 5.52 19.01
C HIS A 892 35.94 5.25 17.83
N LEU A 893 34.91 4.43 18.04
CA LEU A 893 33.92 4.08 17.03
C LEU A 893 33.24 5.33 16.48
N ASP A 894 33.25 5.47 15.16
CA ASP A 894 32.53 6.48 14.38
C ASP A 894 31.64 5.77 13.36
N VAL A 895 30.38 5.57 13.74
CA VAL A 895 29.43 4.76 12.97
C VAL A 895 29.28 5.27 11.55
N LEU A 896 29.16 6.60 11.36
CA LEU A 896 28.91 7.19 10.04
C LEU A 896 30.16 7.12 9.15
N ALA A 897 31.36 7.35 9.72
CA ALA A 897 32.60 7.23 8.96
C ALA A 897 32.84 5.79 8.49
N GLU A 898 32.53 4.80 9.34
CA GLU A 898 32.75 3.39 9.02
C GLU A 898 31.65 2.78 8.14
N SER A 899 30.39 3.19 8.31
CA SER A 899 29.27 2.71 7.48
C SER A 899 29.21 3.38 6.10
N GLY A 900 29.88 4.53 5.94
CA GLY A 900 29.88 5.35 4.74
C GLY A 900 28.63 6.22 4.58
N GLY A 901 27.83 6.44 5.64
CA GLY A 901 26.67 7.34 5.60
C GLY A 901 25.54 6.97 6.55
N ALA A 902 24.54 7.86 6.64
CA ALA A 902 23.30 7.62 7.36
C ALA A 902 22.50 6.46 6.74
N MET A 903 21.69 5.78 7.56
CA MET A 903 20.86 4.63 7.18
C MET A 903 21.64 3.50 6.48
N ARG A 904 22.90 3.30 6.89
CA ARG A 904 23.74 2.17 6.47
C ARG A 904 24.18 1.38 7.69
N LEU A 905 24.09 0.06 7.59
CA LEU A 905 24.37 -0.85 8.69
C LEU A 905 25.87 -1.01 8.93
N LEU A 906 26.26 -0.99 10.20
CA LEU A 906 27.56 -1.41 10.69
C LEU A 906 27.35 -2.44 11.79
N THR A 907 27.74 -3.69 11.54
CA THR A 907 27.66 -4.76 12.54
C THR A 907 29.06 -5.20 12.95
N LYS A 908 29.35 -5.18 14.25
CA LYS A 908 30.64 -5.62 14.81
C LYS A 908 30.45 -6.91 15.60
N THR A 909 31.28 -7.92 15.30
CA THR A 909 31.25 -9.23 15.97
C THR A 909 32.39 -9.33 16.96
N ILE A 910 32.08 -9.63 18.22
CA ILE A 910 33.04 -9.83 19.30
C ILE A 910 32.86 -11.25 19.85
N SER A 911 33.91 -12.05 19.77
CA SER A 911 33.88 -13.45 20.21
C SER A 911 34.52 -13.61 21.59
N LYS A 912 34.27 -14.77 22.21
CA LYS A 912 34.90 -15.18 23.48
C LYS A 912 34.55 -14.29 24.69
N VAL A 913 33.34 -13.73 24.71
CA VAL A 913 32.84 -12.92 25.83
C VAL A 913 32.37 -13.83 26.96
N ALA A 914 33.00 -13.74 28.13
CA ALA A 914 32.65 -14.56 29.29
C ALA A 914 31.44 -14.00 30.07
N VAL A 915 30.51 -14.88 30.42
CA VAL A 915 29.35 -14.60 31.28
C VAL A 915 29.35 -15.60 32.43
N THR A 916 29.67 -15.14 33.64
CA THR A 916 29.73 -15.97 34.86
C THR A 916 28.54 -15.75 35.78
N GLY A 917 28.10 -14.49 35.94
CA GLY A 917 26.96 -14.10 36.79
C GLY A 917 25.61 -14.05 36.07
N GLY A 918 25.47 -14.71 34.92
CA GLY A 918 24.24 -14.73 34.11
C GLY A 918 23.81 -13.38 33.52
N THR A 919 24.73 -12.41 33.49
CA THR A 919 24.51 -11.07 32.94
C THR A 919 25.60 -10.68 31.94
N LEU A 920 25.20 -9.98 30.89
CA LEU A 920 26.11 -9.37 29.92
C LEU A 920 25.84 -7.87 29.88
N THR A 921 26.89 -7.07 30.09
CA THR A 921 26.79 -5.61 30.04
C THR A 921 27.55 -5.05 28.83
N VAL A 922 26.90 -4.17 28.09
CA VAL A 922 27.51 -3.32 27.05
C VAL A 922 27.57 -1.90 27.60
N LYS A 923 28.76 -1.29 27.67
CA LYS A 923 28.94 0.13 28.04
C LYS A 923 29.38 0.93 26.83
N LEU A 924 28.87 2.15 26.71
CA LEU A 924 29.19 3.08 25.63
C LEU A 924 29.68 4.39 26.27
N ASP A 925 30.98 4.63 26.15
CA ASP A 925 31.66 5.79 26.71
C ASP A 925 31.76 6.88 25.62
N ALA A 926 30.91 7.92 25.70
CA ALA A 926 30.89 9.01 24.74
C ALA A 926 32.17 9.87 24.82
N HIS A 927 32.81 10.10 23.67
CA HIS A 927 33.91 11.08 23.51
C HIS A 927 33.42 12.35 22.84
N VAL A 928 32.56 12.22 21.83
CA VAL A 928 31.94 13.31 21.07
C VAL A 928 30.48 12.97 20.80
N GLY A 929 29.60 13.95 20.97
CA GLY A 929 28.16 13.79 20.73
C GLY A 929 27.51 12.83 21.72
N ILE A 930 26.42 12.20 21.29
CA ILE A 930 25.69 11.17 22.06
C ILE A 930 25.79 9.81 21.37
N THR A 931 25.89 8.75 22.17
CA THR A 931 26.02 7.36 21.74
C THR A 931 24.76 6.86 21.03
N LEU A 932 24.89 5.79 20.25
CA LEU A 932 23.76 5.09 19.65
C LEU A 932 24.01 3.58 19.62
N LEU A 933 22.94 2.80 19.68
CA LEU A 933 22.97 1.34 19.50
C LEU A 933 21.62 0.87 18.94
N ASN A 934 21.63 0.00 17.93
CA ASN A 934 20.41 -0.49 17.29
C ASN A 934 19.99 -1.86 17.82
N GLY A 935 20.96 -2.78 17.95
CA GLY A 935 20.68 -4.09 18.50
C GLY A 935 21.91 -4.81 19.05
N VAL A 936 21.63 -5.80 19.91
CA VAL A 936 22.62 -6.69 20.53
C VAL A 936 22.19 -8.13 20.31
N GLU A 937 22.94 -8.88 19.51
CA GLU A 937 22.80 -10.33 19.37
C GLU A 937 23.78 -11.03 20.31
N ILE A 938 23.30 -11.93 21.15
CA ILE A 938 24.08 -12.68 22.13
C ILE A 938 23.86 -14.17 21.84
N VAL A 939 24.92 -14.88 21.42
CA VAL A 939 24.83 -16.30 21.06
C VAL A 939 25.92 -17.09 21.78
N ARG A 940 25.53 -18.11 22.55
CA ARG A 940 26.47 -18.97 23.27
C ARG A 940 27.36 -19.74 22.28
N ALA A 941 28.64 -19.86 22.63
CA ALA A 941 29.63 -20.57 21.81
C ALA A 941 29.17 -22.01 21.52
N GLY A 942 29.34 -22.43 20.26
CA GLY A 942 28.91 -23.75 19.77
C GLY A 942 27.56 -23.75 19.05
N LEU A 943 26.80 -22.65 19.07
CA LEU A 943 25.57 -22.52 18.29
C LEU A 943 25.83 -21.76 16.96
N THR A 944 25.15 -22.16 15.89
CA THR A 944 25.25 -21.54 14.55
C THR A 944 24.67 -20.14 14.51
N MET A 945 25.33 -19.18 13.86
CA MET A 945 24.80 -17.83 13.67
C MET A 945 24.51 -17.57 12.19
N ASP A 946 23.41 -16.89 11.90
CA ASP A 946 23.11 -16.49 10.53
C ASP A 946 24.23 -15.64 9.93
N PRO A 947 24.55 -15.81 8.65
CA PRO A 947 25.36 -14.85 7.92
C PRO A 947 24.61 -13.50 7.89
N LEU A 948 25.36 -12.41 8.07
CA LEU A 948 24.78 -11.08 7.99
C LEU A 948 24.43 -10.79 6.53
N PRO A 949 23.17 -10.44 6.19
CA PRO A 949 22.83 -10.12 4.82
C PRO A 949 23.42 -8.75 4.45
N SER A 950 23.68 -8.56 3.16
CA SER A 950 23.80 -7.22 2.58
C SER A 950 22.39 -6.75 2.21
N PRO A 951 21.86 -5.66 2.79
CA PRO A 951 20.56 -5.12 2.40
C PRO A 951 20.54 -4.89 0.89
N ALA A 952 19.46 -5.32 0.23
CA ALA A 952 19.31 -5.12 -1.20
C ALA A 952 19.43 -3.62 -1.51
N ARG A 953 20.36 -3.25 -2.38
CA ARG A 953 20.40 -1.90 -2.93
C ARG A 953 19.04 -1.61 -3.54
N VAL A 954 18.43 -0.52 -3.09
CA VAL A 954 17.24 -0.01 -3.73
C VAL A 954 17.64 0.50 -5.13
N PRO A 955 17.12 -0.07 -6.22
CA PRO A 955 17.44 0.40 -7.56
C PRO A 955 16.96 1.86 -7.73
N GLY A 956 17.81 2.75 -8.26
CA GLY A 956 17.38 4.08 -8.71
C GLY A 956 17.78 5.30 -7.86
N ARG A 957 18.62 5.16 -6.82
CA ARG A 957 19.41 6.30 -6.32
C ARG A 957 20.79 6.30 -7.01
N GLN A 958 20.95 7.17 -8.00
CA GLN A 958 22.24 7.82 -8.26
C GLN A 958 22.25 9.16 -7.53
#